data_AF-G7VRQ2-F1
#
_entry.id   AF-G7VRQ2-F1
#
_cell.length_a   1.000
_cell.length_b   1.000
_cell.length_c   1.000
_cell.angle_alpha   90.00
_cell.angle_beta   90.00
_cell.angle_gamma   90.00
#
_symmetry.space_group_name_H-M   'P 1'
#
loop_
_entity.id
_entity.type
_entity.pdbx_description
1 polymer ?
#
loop_
_entity_poly.entity_id
_entity_poly.type
_entity_poly.pdbx_seq_one_letter_code
_entity_poly.pdbx_strand_id
1 'polypeptide(L)'
;MSNTPQVVHEAKADSVYWDNLLVNHEKISEIYLDTQKAEAAKSAFIAYLSPTDKEGLQSILKLSDFKEEQKWTQNLKDSPEFLNLLFLKEFLKRKKKAVEEVFRCKVPDYATPSISPLTKLIHLFYTNPDWLLEVFVLNEWRNKISGDIYIAGKDFPDIRSKLSRDSVFQQQLINILYRNSGQSSEYRTVAHCDIDKKHSIYLLYKLIKDSKRPGYDENKRIKDRDQILFSLDNSKHTLEIKASSSDAIGVKKYFDEQFNTILRKMESSVFSNYNAEDIIQLFREGTPVGDEEPDDFSIESITFSNSLLIKSPDVILQLKGSDIWPSVNDAFNRGIVDLYSLKDIKKIGFRSEKHSKSIRSIVLEDGNVFFKLNDSNLDGSTKNSIKEKFLNKFGFPLDQPVRNKFDGGEAFKVDQIFRFASTDPFTHEHKKIYEELNAHQLIIVNEETSFHCSNPTCSFITIDRAGVKVLSVDDERQQLICPECDESINQFTNEELVPKGKNIENFINQLINTFVNHHQSCDNPTTSTQTFKKNKYTFKRFFYKDEPYQILVTDSLLPKKTLEWIERKLIPTIIICYGIDKQTSDRYAIETVEQITFGDIYVQNKSGQFFNLMETYLKDLEKRTHHIVVTAAMKATKNLTYIGDKTSTLENIYDENMLEDDAFTIIKHLFPNSEKWGKEYTGHPVPEGIFAIQYKENSGSVSTEIKHAFTYDCKFTLEKSGYKLGSSENRKSLHYINQLNRLVNISTYCTSREVTSHIFIGNKFRERQARAMAEFIREEIVKGHHTKPVFINSKDLAYLYDQFIANKDKIDKTPDIFYKQIAAIFTTDDVIITKEYIDEQLEDIEIAAESYSILNTTKLTKKLIRKKK
;
A
#
# COMPACT_ATOMS: atom_id res chain seq x y z
N MET A 1 -8.04 -65.58 -30.79
CA MET A 1 -8.83 -65.77 -29.55
C MET A 1 -9.72 -64.56 -29.38
N SER A 2 -11.01 -64.78 -29.18
CA SER A 2 -12.08 -63.78 -29.14
C SER A 2 -11.94 -62.86 -27.93
N ASN A 3 -11.74 -61.56 -28.15
CA ASN A 3 -11.87 -60.56 -27.09
C ASN A 3 -13.35 -60.24 -26.90
N THR A 4 -13.91 -60.80 -25.83
CA THR A 4 -15.22 -60.44 -25.28
C THR A 4 -15.20 -58.96 -24.88
N PRO A 5 -16.18 -58.13 -25.29
CA PRO A 5 -16.24 -56.74 -24.85
C PRO A 5 -16.55 -56.69 -23.34
N GLN A 6 -15.67 -56.02 -22.58
CA GLN A 6 -15.89 -55.69 -21.18
C GLN A 6 -17.22 -54.96 -21.01
N VAL A 7 -17.94 -55.35 -19.95
CA VAL A 7 -19.22 -54.80 -19.52
C VAL A 7 -19.08 -53.28 -19.34
N VAL A 8 -19.87 -52.52 -20.10
CA VAL A 8 -20.04 -51.07 -19.93
C VAL A 8 -20.75 -50.87 -18.59
N HIS A 9 -20.07 -50.31 -17.59
CA HIS A 9 -20.72 -49.82 -16.39
C HIS A 9 -21.67 -48.67 -16.78
N GLU A 10 -22.96 -48.78 -16.46
CA GLU A 10 -23.89 -47.64 -16.50
C GLU A 10 -23.35 -46.55 -15.56
N ALA A 11 -22.71 -45.54 -16.13
CA ALA A 11 -22.24 -44.38 -15.43
C ALA A 11 -23.42 -43.53 -14.97
N LYS A 12 -23.71 -43.48 -13.66
CA LYS A 12 -24.61 -42.48 -13.09
C LYS A 12 -23.91 -41.11 -13.03
N ALA A 13 -23.80 -40.45 -14.17
CA ALA A 13 -23.38 -39.05 -14.26
C ALA A 13 -24.59 -38.14 -13.93
N ASP A 14 -24.74 -37.77 -12.65
CA ASP A 14 -25.80 -36.88 -12.19
C ASP A 14 -25.39 -35.39 -12.30
N SER A 15 -26.28 -34.47 -11.89
CA SER A 15 -25.99 -33.03 -11.89
C SER A 15 -24.74 -32.68 -11.06
N VAL A 16 -24.57 -33.32 -9.90
CA VAL A 16 -23.43 -33.10 -8.99
C VAL A 16 -22.11 -33.45 -9.67
N TYR A 17 -22.09 -34.51 -10.47
CA TYR A 17 -20.92 -34.89 -11.26
C TYR A 17 -20.51 -33.79 -12.26
N TRP A 18 -21.47 -33.25 -13.02
CA TRP A 18 -21.20 -32.19 -14.01
C TRP A 18 -20.83 -30.85 -13.37
N ASP A 19 -21.41 -30.54 -12.21
CA ASP A 19 -21.04 -29.38 -11.39
C ASP A 19 -19.58 -29.46 -10.90
N ASN A 20 -19.14 -30.64 -10.47
CA ASN A 20 -17.74 -30.85 -10.06
C ASN A 20 -16.76 -30.64 -11.23
N LEU A 21 -17.18 -30.93 -12.46
CA LEU A 21 -16.41 -30.69 -13.70
C LEU A 21 -16.56 -29.27 -14.26
N LEU A 22 -17.31 -28.40 -13.58
CA LEU A 22 -17.61 -27.03 -14.00
C LEU A 22 -18.30 -26.94 -15.38
N VAL A 23 -19.14 -27.92 -15.70
CA VAL A 23 -19.98 -27.89 -16.91
C VAL A 23 -21.29 -27.21 -16.57
N ASN A 24 -21.71 -26.23 -17.37
CA ASN A 24 -23.00 -25.56 -17.21
C ASN A 24 -24.13 -26.47 -17.72
N HIS A 25 -24.37 -27.56 -17.00
CA HIS A 25 -25.31 -28.60 -17.40
C HIS A 25 -26.76 -28.08 -17.36
N GLU A 26 -27.11 -27.21 -16.41
CA GLU A 26 -28.45 -26.62 -16.28
C GLU A 26 -28.87 -25.87 -17.54
N LYS A 27 -28.01 -24.98 -18.05
CA LYS A 27 -28.29 -24.23 -19.28
C LYS A 27 -28.40 -25.15 -20.50
N ILE A 28 -27.56 -26.18 -20.57
CA ILE A 28 -27.58 -27.14 -21.69
C ILE A 28 -28.86 -27.98 -21.63
N SER A 29 -29.26 -28.43 -20.44
CA SER A 29 -30.52 -29.14 -20.21
C SER A 29 -31.73 -28.27 -20.54
N GLU A 30 -31.75 -26.99 -20.16
CA GLU A 30 -32.81 -26.03 -20.50
C GLU A 30 -32.94 -25.86 -22.03
N ILE A 31 -31.82 -25.71 -22.73
CA ILE A 31 -31.78 -25.67 -24.20
C ILE A 31 -32.32 -26.98 -24.81
N TYR A 32 -32.04 -28.12 -24.18
CA TYR A 32 -32.45 -29.44 -24.66
C TYR A 32 -33.93 -29.76 -24.42
N LEU A 33 -34.58 -29.07 -23.47
CA LEU A 33 -36.04 -29.18 -23.23
C LEU A 33 -36.88 -28.43 -24.28
N ASP A 34 -36.29 -27.46 -24.97
CA ASP A 34 -36.93 -26.74 -26.09
C ASP A 34 -36.71 -27.51 -27.40
N THR A 35 -37.78 -28.07 -27.97
CA THR A 35 -37.71 -28.95 -29.15
C THR A 35 -37.00 -28.30 -30.36
N GLN A 36 -37.19 -27.00 -30.60
CA GLN A 36 -36.54 -26.32 -31.73
C GLN A 36 -35.05 -26.10 -31.46
N LYS A 37 -34.70 -25.67 -30.24
CA LYS A 37 -33.29 -25.45 -29.86
C LYS A 37 -32.52 -26.75 -29.72
N ALA A 38 -33.15 -27.82 -29.24
CA ALA A 38 -32.57 -29.14 -29.15
C ALA A 38 -32.18 -29.68 -30.53
N GLU A 39 -33.07 -29.54 -31.53
CA GLU A 39 -32.79 -29.99 -32.90
C GLU A 39 -31.66 -29.20 -33.56
N ALA A 40 -31.60 -27.88 -33.31
CA ALA A 40 -30.50 -27.04 -33.75
C ALA A 40 -29.16 -27.44 -33.08
N ALA A 41 -29.16 -27.71 -31.78
CA ALA A 41 -27.99 -28.15 -31.03
C ALA A 41 -27.48 -29.52 -31.50
N LYS A 42 -28.40 -30.47 -31.75
CA LYS A 42 -28.10 -31.79 -32.32
C LYS A 42 -27.43 -31.67 -33.68
N SER A 43 -28.02 -30.88 -34.57
CA SER A 43 -27.50 -30.66 -35.92
C SER A 43 -26.13 -29.97 -35.90
N ALA A 44 -25.93 -28.97 -35.04
CA ALA A 44 -24.65 -28.29 -34.87
C ALA A 44 -23.55 -29.16 -34.24
N PHE A 45 -23.92 -30.14 -33.40
CA PHE A 45 -22.97 -31.13 -32.88
C PHE A 45 -22.52 -32.07 -34.00
N ILE A 46 -23.44 -32.60 -34.80
CA ILE A 46 -23.12 -33.54 -35.88
C ILE A 46 -22.28 -32.87 -36.97
N ALA A 47 -22.59 -31.62 -37.32
CA ALA A 47 -21.80 -30.84 -38.28
C ALA A 47 -20.36 -30.56 -37.80
N TYR A 48 -20.09 -30.66 -36.50
CA TYR A 48 -18.76 -30.46 -35.92
C TYR A 48 -17.86 -31.71 -36.06
N LEU A 49 -18.43 -32.89 -36.34
CA LEU A 49 -17.71 -34.16 -36.39
C LEU A 49 -17.06 -34.39 -37.77
N SER A 50 -15.77 -34.71 -37.78
CA SER A 50 -15.09 -35.18 -38.99
C SER A 50 -15.51 -36.61 -39.37
N PRO A 51 -15.29 -37.08 -40.61
CA PRO A 51 -15.58 -38.46 -41.00
C PRO A 51 -14.92 -39.50 -40.07
N THR A 52 -13.67 -39.27 -39.67
CA THR A 52 -12.93 -40.10 -38.71
C THR A 52 -13.53 -40.07 -37.30
N ASP A 53 -14.14 -38.95 -36.89
CA ASP A 53 -14.87 -38.87 -35.61
C ASP A 53 -16.16 -39.70 -35.66
N LYS A 54 -16.87 -39.67 -36.79
CA LYS A 54 -18.10 -40.46 -36.97
C LYS A 54 -17.82 -41.96 -36.91
N GLU A 55 -16.75 -42.42 -37.57
CA GLU A 55 -16.26 -43.82 -37.49
C GLU A 55 -15.84 -44.19 -36.06
N GLY A 56 -15.10 -43.31 -35.38
CA GLY A 56 -14.72 -43.52 -33.99
C GLY A 56 -15.94 -43.66 -33.07
N LEU A 57 -16.93 -42.78 -33.22
CA LEU A 57 -18.17 -42.82 -32.44
C LEU A 57 -19.02 -44.05 -32.73
N GLN A 58 -19.01 -44.57 -33.96
CA GLN A 58 -19.69 -45.82 -34.30
C GLN A 58 -19.21 -46.97 -33.42
N SER A 59 -17.90 -47.09 -33.22
CA SER A 59 -17.31 -48.13 -32.37
C SER A 59 -17.61 -47.94 -30.87
N ILE A 60 -17.58 -46.69 -30.39
CA ILE A 60 -17.75 -46.35 -28.97
C ILE A 60 -19.22 -46.52 -28.54
N LEU A 61 -20.15 -46.01 -29.33
CA LEU A 61 -21.58 -45.96 -29.01
C LEU A 61 -22.37 -47.15 -29.60
N LYS A 62 -21.69 -48.10 -30.26
CA LYS A 62 -22.29 -49.26 -30.95
C LYS A 62 -23.40 -48.87 -31.95
N LEU A 63 -23.17 -47.81 -32.72
CA LEU A 63 -24.11 -47.32 -33.72
C LEU A 63 -24.08 -48.19 -34.99
N SER A 64 -25.12 -48.08 -35.83
CA SER A 64 -25.20 -48.72 -37.17
C SER A 64 -24.03 -48.30 -38.09
N ASP A 65 -23.80 -49.04 -39.19
CA ASP A 65 -22.70 -48.74 -40.13
C ASP A 65 -22.79 -47.30 -40.68
N PHE A 66 -21.71 -46.52 -40.56
CA PHE A 66 -21.59 -45.16 -41.07
C PHE A 66 -21.76 -45.07 -42.59
N LYS A 67 -21.58 -46.18 -43.33
CA LYS A 67 -21.89 -46.26 -44.77
C LYS A 67 -23.35 -45.88 -45.09
N GLU A 68 -24.26 -45.94 -44.12
CA GLU A 68 -25.63 -45.42 -44.20
C GLU A 68 -25.76 -44.07 -43.42
N GLU A 69 -25.10 -43.00 -43.89
CA GLU A 69 -24.94 -41.73 -43.15
C GLU A 69 -26.24 -41.11 -42.61
N GLN A 70 -27.34 -41.15 -43.39
CA GLN A 70 -28.65 -40.64 -42.95
C GLN A 70 -29.20 -41.41 -41.75
N LYS A 71 -29.09 -42.74 -41.78
CA LYS A 71 -29.56 -43.62 -40.71
C LYS A 71 -28.65 -43.55 -39.49
N TRP A 72 -27.34 -43.43 -39.69
CA TRP A 72 -26.38 -43.17 -38.62
C TRP A 72 -26.68 -41.85 -37.89
N THR A 73 -26.93 -40.78 -38.65
CA THR A 73 -27.26 -39.44 -38.13
C THR A 73 -28.54 -39.49 -37.31
N GLN A 74 -29.57 -40.17 -37.82
CA GLN A 74 -30.84 -40.31 -37.11
C GLN A 74 -30.67 -41.13 -35.82
N ASN A 75 -29.96 -42.27 -35.88
CA ASN A 75 -29.69 -43.11 -34.71
C ASN A 75 -28.89 -42.37 -33.63
N LEU A 76 -27.94 -41.51 -34.02
CA LEU A 76 -27.22 -40.68 -33.06
C LEU A 76 -28.16 -39.63 -32.44
N LYS A 77 -28.95 -38.90 -33.25
CA LYS A 77 -29.90 -37.89 -32.76
C LYS A 77 -30.95 -38.46 -31.81
N ASP A 78 -31.37 -39.69 -32.04
CA ASP A 78 -32.37 -40.40 -31.23
C ASP A 78 -31.75 -41.13 -30.04
N SER A 79 -30.43 -41.12 -29.91
CA SER A 79 -29.74 -41.73 -28.79
C SER A 79 -30.12 -41.04 -27.47
N PRO A 80 -30.51 -41.79 -26.42
CA PRO A 80 -30.77 -41.22 -25.10
C PRO A 80 -29.52 -40.57 -24.49
N GLU A 81 -28.34 -40.93 -24.99
CA GLU A 81 -27.04 -40.46 -24.56
C GLU A 81 -26.62 -39.11 -25.17
N PHE A 82 -27.39 -38.55 -26.12
CA PHE A 82 -26.97 -37.36 -26.85
C PHE A 82 -26.75 -36.14 -25.94
N LEU A 83 -27.52 -36.02 -24.87
CA LEU A 83 -27.35 -34.94 -23.89
C LEU A 83 -25.97 -34.98 -23.22
N ASN A 84 -25.46 -36.19 -22.91
CA ASN A 84 -24.10 -36.36 -22.39
C ASN A 84 -23.06 -35.91 -23.41
N LEU A 85 -23.27 -36.14 -24.71
CA LEU A 85 -22.36 -35.65 -25.76
C LEU A 85 -22.28 -34.12 -25.80
N LEU A 86 -23.40 -33.42 -25.55
CA LEU A 86 -23.41 -31.96 -25.44
C LEU A 86 -22.66 -31.48 -24.20
N PHE A 87 -22.81 -32.14 -23.05
CA PHE A 87 -22.03 -31.85 -21.84
C PHE A 87 -20.52 -32.05 -22.07
N LEU A 88 -20.13 -33.13 -22.75
CA LEU A 88 -18.74 -33.42 -23.10
C LEU A 88 -18.15 -32.37 -24.05
N LYS A 89 -18.92 -31.90 -25.03
CA LYS A 89 -18.50 -30.81 -25.92
C LYS A 89 -18.27 -29.51 -25.16
N GLU A 90 -19.10 -29.21 -24.17
CA GLU A 90 -18.89 -28.04 -23.30
C GLU A 90 -17.64 -28.23 -22.42
N PHE A 91 -17.48 -29.40 -21.81
CA PHE A 91 -16.33 -29.73 -20.97
C PHE A 91 -14.99 -29.57 -21.70
N LEU A 92 -14.93 -29.97 -22.98
CA LEU A 92 -13.74 -29.90 -23.82
C LEU A 92 -13.21 -28.48 -24.02
N LYS A 93 -14.04 -27.44 -23.88
CA LYS A 93 -13.62 -26.05 -24.08
C LYS A 93 -12.40 -25.74 -23.21
N ARG A 94 -11.31 -25.36 -23.88
CA ARG A 94 -9.98 -25.05 -23.31
C ARG A 94 -9.22 -26.23 -22.67
N LYS A 95 -9.72 -27.47 -22.74
CA LYS A 95 -9.08 -28.67 -22.13
C LYS A 95 -8.47 -29.66 -23.12
N LYS A 96 -8.41 -29.32 -24.42
CA LYS A 96 -7.95 -30.23 -25.50
C LYS A 96 -6.60 -30.90 -25.20
N LYS A 97 -5.60 -30.15 -24.73
CA LYS A 97 -4.26 -30.68 -24.42
C LYS A 97 -4.28 -31.71 -23.28
N ALA A 98 -5.05 -31.45 -22.22
CA ALA A 98 -5.19 -32.37 -21.09
C ALA A 98 -5.92 -33.66 -21.51
N VAL A 99 -6.93 -33.55 -22.38
CA VAL A 99 -7.63 -34.72 -22.95
C VAL A 99 -6.66 -35.61 -23.74
N GLU A 100 -5.85 -35.02 -24.63
CA GLU A 100 -4.90 -35.79 -25.43
C GLU A 100 -3.88 -36.54 -24.57
N GLU A 101 -3.40 -35.91 -23.51
CA GLU A 101 -2.41 -36.49 -22.61
C GLU A 101 -3.00 -37.64 -21.79
N VAL A 102 -4.16 -37.44 -21.15
CA VAL A 102 -4.85 -38.51 -20.41
C VAL A 102 -5.25 -39.65 -21.34
N PHE A 103 -5.73 -39.35 -22.55
CA PHE A 103 -6.10 -40.37 -23.54
C PHE A 103 -4.91 -41.27 -23.90
N ARG A 104 -3.75 -40.67 -24.19
CA ARG A 104 -2.52 -41.43 -24.50
C ARG A 104 -2.08 -42.31 -23.34
N CYS A 105 -2.26 -41.86 -22.11
CA CYS A 105 -1.87 -42.63 -20.93
C CYS A 105 -2.85 -43.77 -20.60
N LYS A 106 -4.17 -43.55 -20.74
CA LYS A 106 -5.20 -44.52 -20.35
C LYS A 106 -5.58 -45.49 -21.47
N VAL A 107 -5.37 -45.11 -22.73
CA VAL A 107 -5.72 -45.92 -23.91
C VAL A 107 -4.53 -45.98 -24.90
N PRO A 108 -3.37 -46.53 -24.49
CA PRO A 108 -2.15 -46.51 -25.32
C PRO A 108 -2.25 -47.35 -26.60
N ASP A 109 -3.09 -48.40 -26.62
CA ASP A 109 -3.22 -49.35 -27.73
C ASP A 109 -4.30 -48.96 -28.76
N TYR A 110 -4.86 -47.74 -28.68
CA TYR A 110 -5.91 -47.30 -29.61
C TYR A 110 -5.34 -47.02 -31.01
N ALA A 111 -5.67 -47.88 -31.97
CA ALA A 111 -5.02 -47.96 -33.28
C ALA A 111 -5.31 -46.80 -34.27
N THR A 112 -6.17 -45.82 -33.93
CA THR A 112 -6.51 -44.68 -34.81
C THR A 112 -6.06 -43.33 -34.22
N PRO A 113 -4.82 -42.87 -34.50
CA PRO A 113 -4.31 -41.59 -33.99
C PRO A 113 -5.03 -40.35 -34.56
N SER A 114 -5.87 -40.50 -35.59
CA SER A 114 -6.52 -39.42 -36.34
C SER A 114 -7.85 -38.89 -35.76
N ILE A 115 -8.41 -39.49 -34.71
CA ILE A 115 -9.67 -39.01 -34.10
C ILE A 115 -9.48 -37.71 -33.31
N SER A 116 -10.48 -36.83 -33.31
CA SER A 116 -10.42 -35.51 -32.66
C SER A 116 -10.37 -35.61 -31.12
N PRO A 117 -9.94 -34.53 -30.42
CA PRO A 117 -10.01 -34.47 -28.96
C PRO A 117 -11.43 -34.69 -28.39
N LEU A 118 -12.48 -34.34 -29.13
CA LEU A 118 -13.86 -34.58 -28.69
C LEU A 118 -14.17 -36.08 -28.65
N THR A 119 -13.83 -36.81 -29.72
CA THR A 119 -14.04 -38.26 -29.79
C THR A 119 -13.20 -39.01 -28.77
N LYS A 120 -11.95 -38.57 -28.54
CA LYS A 120 -11.08 -39.08 -27.46
C LYS A 120 -11.71 -38.86 -26.08
N LEU A 121 -12.25 -37.67 -25.82
CA LEU A 121 -12.96 -37.38 -24.56
C LEU A 121 -14.21 -38.26 -24.38
N ILE A 122 -14.99 -38.46 -25.45
CA ILE A 122 -16.16 -39.34 -25.44
C ILE A 122 -15.75 -40.78 -25.13
N HIS A 123 -14.68 -41.27 -25.76
CA HIS A 123 -14.13 -42.59 -25.46
C HIS A 123 -13.71 -42.70 -23.98
N LEU A 124 -13.03 -41.69 -23.43
CA LEU A 124 -12.67 -41.69 -22.01
C LEU A 124 -13.90 -41.79 -21.12
N PHE A 125 -14.93 -40.98 -21.38
CA PHE A 125 -16.16 -40.95 -20.59
C PHE A 125 -16.88 -42.30 -20.55
N TYR A 126 -17.09 -42.92 -21.72
CA TYR A 126 -17.81 -44.21 -21.81
C TYR A 126 -16.97 -45.41 -21.37
N THR A 127 -15.64 -45.26 -21.31
CA THR A 127 -14.78 -46.30 -20.72
C THR A 127 -14.76 -46.18 -19.20
N ASN A 128 -14.51 -44.97 -18.68
CA ASN A 128 -14.56 -44.67 -17.25
C ASN A 128 -14.79 -43.15 -17.03
N PRO A 129 -15.97 -42.74 -16.52
CA PRO A 129 -16.27 -41.33 -16.27
C PRO A 129 -15.26 -40.63 -15.35
N ASP A 130 -14.69 -41.33 -14.36
CA ASP A 130 -13.70 -40.74 -13.43
C ASP A 130 -12.50 -40.13 -14.17
N TRP A 131 -12.18 -40.59 -15.39
CA TRP A 131 -11.10 -40.02 -16.18
C TRP A 131 -11.34 -38.57 -16.61
N LEU A 132 -12.59 -38.09 -16.59
CA LEU A 132 -12.86 -36.66 -16.82
C LEU A 132 -12.43 -35.81 -15.62
N LEU A 133 -12.54 -36.34 -14.40
CA LEU A 133 -11.98 -35.68 -13.22
C LEU A 133 -10.46 -35.63 -13.33
N GLU A 134 -9.81 -36.68 -13.84
CA GLU A 134 -8.37 -36.66 -14.11
C GLU A 134 -7.99 -35.60 -15.15
N VAL A 135 -8.74 -35.51 -16.26
CA VAL A 135 -8.56 -34.44 -17.28
C VAL A 135 -8.72 -33.05 -16.67
N PHE A 136 -9.70 -32.87 -15.79
CA PHE A 136 -9.93 -31.62 -15.09
C PHE A 136 -8.73 -31.26 -14.18
N VAL A 137 -8.27 -32.19 -13.34
CA VAL A 137 -7.11 -31.98 -12.46
C VAL A 137 -5.86 -31.63 -13.26
N LEU A 138 -5.57 -32.36 -14.34
CA LEU A 138 -4.41 -32.08 -15.19
C LEU A 138 -4.51 -30.70 -15.88
N ASN A 139 -5.71 -30.30 -16.32
CA ASN A 139 -5.92 -28.97 -16.88
C ASN A 139 -5.65 -27.87 -15.84
N GLU A 140 -6.17 -27.99 -14.62
CA GLU A 140 -5.92 -27.02 -13.54
C GLU A 140 -4.43 -26.97 -13.17
N TRP A 141 -3.76 -28.13 -13.13
CA TRP A 141 -2.31 -28.21 -12.92
C TRP A 141 -1.49 -27.43 -13.94
N ARG A 142 -1.86 -27.53 -15.23
CA ARG A 142 -1.18 -26.83 -16.33
C ARG A 142 -1.43 -25.33 -16.33
N ASN A 143 -2.60 -24.91 -15.84
CA ASN A 143 -2.95 -23.48 -15.77
C ASN A 143 -2.29 -22.75 -14.60
N LYS A 144 -1.91 -23.46 -13.52
CA LYS A 144 -1.17 -22.88 -12.40
C LYS A 144 0.35 -22.83 -12.64
N ILE A 145 0.96 -21.72 -12.24
CA ILE A 145 2.42 -21.50 -12.21
C ILE A 145 3.07 -22.57 -11.31
N SER A 146 4.31 -22.96 -11.61
CA SER A 146 5.08 -23.90 -10.77
C SER A 146 5.11 -23.52 -9.29
N GLY A 147 5.02 -24.55 -8.45
CA GLY A 147 4.90 -24.46 -7.00
C GLY A 147 6.23 -24.56 -6.25
N ASP A 148 6.15 -24.75 -4.93
CA ASP A 148 7.31 -25.12 -4.11
C ASP A 148 7.64 -26.60 -4.34
N ILE A 149 8.90 -26.91 -4.65
CA ILE A 149 9.37 -28.29 -4.87
C ILE A 149 10.12 -28.75 -3.63
N TYR A 150 9.76 -29.93 -3.14
CA TYR A 150 10.40 -30.62 -2.02
C TYR A 150 10.97 -31.95 -2.50
N ILE A 151 12.12 -32.34 -1.96
CA ILE A 151 12.77 -33.62 -2.22
C ILE A 151 12.65 -34.49 -0.96
N ALA A 152 12.23 -35.74 -1.14
CA ALA A 152 12.20 -36.73 -0.09
C ALA A 152 13.50 -37.56 -0.09
N GLY A 153 14.00 -37.90 1.10
CA GLY A 153 15.14 -38.80 1.25
C GLY A 153 14.82 -40.28 1.00
N LYS A 154 13.55 -40.62 0.79
CA LYS A 154 13.01 -41.97 0.54
C LYS A 154 11.83 -41.89 -0.43
N ASP A 155 11.52 -42.99 -1.11
CA ASP A 155 10.32 -43.13 -1.97
C ASP A 155 9.05 -42.82 -1.19
N PHE A 156 8.11 -42.11 -1.83
CA PHE A 156 6.79 -41.98 -1.24
C PHE A 156 6.08 -43.33 -1.34
N PRO A 157 5.48 -43.83 -0.25
CA PRO A 157 4.66 -45.04 -0.32
C PRO A 157 3.53 -44.85 -1.33
N ASP A 158 3.11 -45.94 -1.95
CA ASP A 158 2.05 -45.89 -2.96
C ASP A 158 0.70 -45.51 -2.34
N ILE A 159 0.40 -44.23 -2.44
CA ILE A 159 -0.87 -43.63 -2.02
C ILE A 159 -1.76 -43.24 -3.20
N ARG A 160 -1.45 -43.75 -4.40
CA ARG A 160 -2.26 -43.54 -5.60
C ARG A 160 -3.69 -43.90 -5.30
N SER A 161 -4.61 -43.01 -5.67
CA SER A 161 -6.04 -43.07 -5.37
C SER A 161 -6.46 -43.08 -3.89
N LYS A 162 -5.60 -43.44 -2.92
CA LYS A 162 -5.94 -43.47 -1.47
C LYS A 162 -6.32 -42.10 -0.95
N LEU A 163 -5.53 -41.07 -1.24
CA LEU A 163 -5.84 -39.68 -0.85
C LEU A 163 -7.18 -39.17 -1.41
N SER A 164 -7.68 -39.76 -2.48
CA SER A 164 -8.94 -39.37 -3.15
C SER A 164 -10.10 -40.34 -2.92
N ARG A 165 -9.87 -41.55 -2.41
CA ARG A 165 -10.90 -42.60 -2.27
C ARG A 165 -10.97 -43.22 -0.87
N ASP A 166 -9.92 -43.11 -0.06
CA ASP A 166 -9.85 -43.62 1.31
C ASP A 166 -10.16 -42.49 2.31
N SER A 167 -11.24 -42.65 3.07
CA SER A 167 -11.73 -41.64 4.01
C SER A 167 -10.75 -41.36 5.15
N VAL A 168 -9.91 -42.33 5.55
CA VAL A 168 -8.92 -42.17 6.62
C VAL A 168 -7.80 -41.24 6.15
N PHE A 169 -7.21 -41.53 4.98
CA PHE A 169 -6.16 -40.71 4.39
C PHE A 169 -6.65 -39.29 4.06
N GLN A 170 -7.89 -39.16 3.56
CA GLN A 170 -8.55 -37.87 3.34
C GLN A 170 -8.68 -37.05 4.62
N GLN A 171 -9.26 -37.64 5.67
CA GLN A 171 -9.49 -36.93 6.93
C GLN A 171 -8.18 -36.52 7.59
N GLN A 172 -7.13 -37.35 7.53
CA GLN A 172 -5.82 -36.99 8.06
C GLN A 172 -5.24 -35.74 7.37
N LEU A 173 -5.25 -35.69 6.03
CA LEU A 173 -4.79 -34.53 5.27
C LEU A 173 -5.64 -33.28 5.57
N ILE A 174 -6.97 -33.42 5.57
CA ILE A 174 -7.90 -32.32 5.86
C ILE A 174 -7.70 -31.79 7.29
N ASN A 175 -7.53 -32.66 8.27
CA ASN A 175 -7.33 -32.27 9.67
C ASN A 175 -6.01 -31.51 9.89
N ILE A 176 -4.94 -31.92 9.21
CA ILE A 176 -3.65 -31.21 9.27
C ILE A 176 -3.78 -29.83 8.63
N LEU A 177 -4.41 -29.72 7.46
CA LEU A 177 -4.67 -28.44 6.80
C LEU A 177 -5.55 -27.52 7.66
N TYR A 178 -6.62 -28.05 8.25
CA TYR A 178 -7.51 -27.33 9.17
C TYR A 178 -6.73 -26.75 10.36
N ARG A 179 -5.90 -27.58 11.03
CA ARG A 179 -5.06 -27.13 12.15
C ARG A 179 -4.04 -26.08 11.73
N ASN A 180 -3.35 -26.28 10.60
CA ASN A 180 -2.37 -25.32 10.10
C ASN A 180 -2.98 -23.96 9.69
N SER A 181 -4.27 -23.94 9.32
CA SER A 181 -4.99 -22.70 9.07
C SER A 181 -5.38 -21.94 10.34
N GLY A 182 -5.03 -22.43 11.53
CA GLY A 182 -5.54 -21.88 12.80
C GLY A 182 -7.04 -22.19 12.99
N GLN A 183 -7.52 -23.29 12.41
CA GLN A 183 -8.91 -23.74 12.48
C GLN A 183 -9.93 -22.81 11.81
N SER A 184 -9.47 -21.92 10.92
CA SER A 184 -10.33 -20.92 10.26
C SER A 184 -10.87 -21.33 8.89
N SER A 185 -10.40 -22.44 8.30
CA SER A 185 -10.71 -22.80 6.91
C SER A 185 -11.05 -24.27 6.73
N GLU A 186 -12.14 -24.57 6.03
CA GLU A 186 -12.52 -25.95 5.69
C GLU A 186 -11.88 -26.42 4.39
N TYR A 187 -11.52 -27.71 4.30
CA TYR A 187 -10.84 -28.32 3.16
C TYR A 187 -11.57 -29.58 2.67
N ARG A 188 -11.51 -29.85 1.36
CA ARG A 188 -12.06 -31.08 0.74
C ARG A 188 -11.13 -31.58 -0.37
N THR A 189 -10.78 -32.86 -0.36
CA THR A 189 -10.13 -33.49 -1.54
C THR A 189 -11.15 -33.63 -2.67
N VAL A 190 -10.77 -33.23 -3.87
CA VAL A 190 -11.66 -33.21 -5.04
C VAL A 190 -11.41 -34.44 -5.91
N ALA A 191 -10.19 -34.59 -6.40
CA ALA A 191 -9.82 -35.64 -7.34
C ALA A 191 -8.29 -35.77 -7.42
N HIS A 192 -7.83 -36.80 -8.14
CA HIS A 192 -6.44 -36.96 -8.54
C HIS A 192 -6.35 -37.24 -10.05
N CYS A 193 -5.15 -37.16 -10.61
CA CYS A 193 -4.82 -37.60 -11.97
C CYS A 193 -3.51 -38.36 -11.93
N ASP A 194 -3.49 -39.58 -12.48
CA ASP A 194 -2.26 -40.35 -12.63
C ASP A 194 -1.70 -40.12 -14.03
N ILE A 195 -0.58 -39.39 -14.13
CA ILE A 195 0.13 -39.16 -15.40
C ILE A 195 0.82 -40.45 -15.85
N ASP A 196 1.46 -41.15 -14.91
CA ASP A 196 2.07 -42.46 -15.13
C ASP A 196 2.07 -43.29 -13.84
N LYS A 197 2.77 -44.44 -13.84
CA LYS A 197 2.80 -45.34 -12.67
C LYS A 197 3.50 -44.77 -11.43
N LYS A 198 4.27 -43.69 -11.58
CA LYS A 198 5.08 -43.06 -10.52
C LYS A 198 4.73 -41.57 -10.31
N HIS A 199 3.90 -40.97 -11.16
CA HIS A 199 3.56 -39.56 -11.09
C HIS A 199 2.05 -39.32 -10.98
N SER A 200 1.61 -38.75 -9.85
CA SER A 200 0.21 -38.41 -9.58
C SER A 200 0.06 -36.95 -9.16
N ILE A 201 -1.02 -36.30 -9.61
CA ILE A 201 -1.42 -34.94 -9.23
C ILE A 201 -2.71 -35.00 -8.43
N TYR A 202 -2.83 -34.17 -7.39
CA TYR A 202 -4.00 -34.08 -6.52
C TYR A 202 -4.56 -32.67 -6.50
N LEU A 203 -5.90 -32.56 -6.46
CA LEU A 203 -6.65 -31.31 -6.34
C LEU A 203 -7.48 -31.30 -5.06
N LEU A 204 -7.38 -30.21 -4.31
CA LEU A 204 -8.13 -29.93 -3.11
C LEU A 204 -8.81 -28.56 -3.23
N TYR A 205 -9.96 -28.43 -2.57
CA TYR A 205 -10.63 -27.15 -2.39
C TYR A 205 -10.49 -26.68 -0.95
N LYS A 206 -10.28 -25.37 -0.80
CA LYS A 206 -10.35 -24.64 0.47
C LYS A 206 -11.54 -23.70 0.42
N LEU A 207 -12.40 -23.73 1.43
CA LEU A 207 -13.54 -22.81 1.52
C LEU A 207 -13.04 -21.42 1.96
N ILE A 208 -13.23 -20.40 1.11
CA ILE A 208 -12.87 -19.00 1.41
C ILE A 208 -14.04 -18.30 2.09
N LYS A 209 -15.24 -18.46 1.53
CA LYS A 209 -16.44 -17.76 1.99
C LYS A 209 -17.67 -18.61 1.77
N ASP A 210 -18.52 -18.69 2.78
CA ASP A 210 -19.85 -19.28 2.67
C ASP A 210 -20.86 -18.23 3.10
N SER A 211 -21.52 -17.60 2.14
CA SER A 211 -22.45 -16.50 2.40
C SER A 211 -23.77 -16.70 1.69
N LYS A 212 -24.87 -16.40 2.37
CA LYS A 212 -26.18 -16.31 1.73
C LYS A 212 -26.30 -14.92 1.11
N ARG A 213 -26.36 -14.84 -0.22
CA ARG A 213 -26.70 -13.59 -0.93
C ARG A 213 -28.21 -13.57 -1.19
N PRO A 214 -28.89 -12.45 -0.94
CA PRO A 214 -30.26 -12.26 -1.40
C PRO A 214 -30.30 -12.38 -2.94
N GLY A 215 -31.00 -13.38 -3.45
CA GLY A 215 -31.35 -13.44 -4.86
C GLY A 215 -32.69 -12.76 -5.11
N TYR A 216 -33.03 -12.58 -6.38
CA TYR A 216 -34.30 -11.96 -6.79
C TYR A 216 -35.50 -12.81 -6.36
N ASP A 217 -35.44 -14.13 -6.56
CA ASP A 217 -36.50 -15.06 -6.14
C ASP A 217 -36.16 -15.80 -4.83
N GLU A 218 -34.93 -16.30 -4.68
CA GLU A 218 -34.47 -17.02 -3.49
C GLU A 218 -33.06 -16.65 -3.06
N ASN A 219 -32.79 -16.71 -1.75
CA ASN A 219 -31.46 -16.53 -1.18
C ASN A 219 -30.49 -17.61 -1.72
N LYS A 220 -29.53 -17.21 -2.55
CA LYS A 220 -28.49 -18.12 -3.06
C LYS A 220 -27.34 -18.21 -2.08
N ARG A 221 -27.04 -19.43 -1.61
CA ARG A 221 -25.83 -19.72 -0.82
C ARG A 221 -24.63 -19.77 -1.79
N ILE A 222 -23.70 -18.84 -1.64
CA ILE A 222 -22.48 -18.75 -2.44
C ILE A 222 -21.32 -19.27 -1.59
N LYS A 223 -20.70 -20.35 -2.08
CA LYS A 223 -19.48 -20.94 -1.53
C LYS A 223 -18.30 -20.61 -2.44
N ASP A 224 -17.52 -19.59 -2.08
CA ASP A 224 -16.27 -19.26 -2.77
C ASP A 224 -15.18 -20.22 -2.30
N ARG A 225 -14.41 -20.75 -3.26
CA ARG A 225 -13.38 -21.77 -3.01
C ARG A 225 -12.05 -21.40 -3.66
N ASP A 226 -10.95 -21.69 -2.95
CA ASP A 226 -9.60 -21.71 -3.50
C ASP A 226 -9.20 -23.14 -3.90
N GLN A 227 -8.20 -23.27 -4.76
CA GLN A 227 -7.66 -24.54 -5.22
C GLN A 227 -6.25 -24.76 -4.67
N ILE A 228 -6.01 -25.93 -4.09
CA ILE A 228 -4.68 -26.39 -3.69
C ILE A 228 -4.35 -27.59 -4.58
N LEU A 229 -3.20 -27.52 -5.25
CA LEU A 229 -2.72 -28.56 -6.15
C LEU A 229 -1.36 -29.05 -5.67
N PHE A 230 -1.13 -30.36 -5.68
CA PHE A 230 0.21 -30.90 -5.47
C PHE A 230 0.46 -32.15 -6.32
N SER A 231 1.71 -32.40 -6.70
CA SER A 231 2.11 -33.60 -7.42
C SER A 231 3.15 -34.40 -6.66
N LEU A 232 3.05 -35.72 -6.77
CA LEU A 232 4.03 -36.69 -6.27
C LEU A 232 4.68 -37.37 -7.45
N ASP A 233 5.99 -37.22 -7.59
CA ASP A 233 6.80 -37.92 -8.59
C ASP A 233 7.79 -38.84 -7.88
N ASN A 234 7.44 -40.12 -7.81
CA ASN A 234 8.26 -41.19 -7.24
C ASN A 234 9.49 -41.53 -8.08
N SER A 235 9.58 -41.07 -9.34
CA SER A 235 10.79 -41.26 -10.15
C SER A 235 11.88 -40.25 -9.78
N LYS A 236 11.49 -39.06 -9.32
CA LYS A 236 12.40 -37.98 -8.91
C LYS A 236 12.47 -37.80 -7.39
N HIS A 237 11.67 -38.54 -6.63
CA HIS A 237 11.45 -38.36 -5.19
C HIS A 237 11.02 -36.93 -4.84
N THR A 238 10.17 -36.31 -5.67
CA THR A 238 9.75 -34.92 -5.50
C THR A 238 8.27 -34.77 -5.17
N LEU A 239 7.97 -33.80 -4.30
CA LEU A 239 6.63 -33.26 -4.05
C LEU A 239 6.60 -31.81 -4.53
N GLU A 240 5.80 -31.47 -5.53
CA GLU A 240 5.57 -30.07 -5.94
C GLU A 240 4.22 -29.59 -5.40
N ILE A 241 4.17 -28.42 -4.76
CA ILE A 241 2.95 -27.87 -4.14
C ILE A 241 2.64 -26.49 -4.71
N LYS A 242 1.52 -26.37 -5.41
CA LYS A 242 0.97 -25.13 -5.99
C LYS A 242 -0.15 -24.57 -5.10
N ALA A 243 0.22 -23.87 -4.04
CA ALA A 243 -0.70 -23.31 -3.04
C ALA A 243 -0.17 -22.01 -2.41
N SER A 244 -0.96 -21.39 -1.52
CA SER A 244 -0.47 -20.32 -0.63
C SER A 244 0.58 -20.88 0.34
N SER A 245 1.47 -20.03 0.88
CA SER A 245 2.57 -20.49 1.75
C SER A 245 2.07 -21.28 2.96
N SER A 246 0.97 -20.85 3.60
CA SER A 246 0.41 -21.55 4.76
C SER A 246 -0.18 -22.91 4.39
N ASP A 247 -0.90 -23.00 3.27
CA ASP A 247 -1.46 -24.26 2.79
C ASP A 247 -0.35 -25.22 2.31
N ALA A 248 0.72 -24.69 1.70
CA ALA A 248 1.88 -25.48 1.27
C ALA A 248 2.62 -26.12 2.45
N ILE A 249 2.80 -25.37 3.55
CA ILE A 249 3.36 -25.89 4.81
C ILE A 249 2.47 -27.02 5.36
N GLY A 250 1.14 -26.87 5.27
CA GLY A 250 0.21 -27.92 5.72
C GLY A 250 0.29 -29.20 4.91
N VAL A 251 0.34 -29.10 3.58
CA VAL A 251 0.55 -30.28 2.72
C VAL A 251 1.90 -30.93 3.01
N LYS A 252 2.99 -30.16 3.11
CA LYS A 252 4.32 -30.68 3.48
C LYS A 252 4.28 -31.43 4.81
N LYS A 253 3.68 -30.83 5.84
CA LYS A 253 3.56 -31.40 7.19
C LYS A 253 2.80 -32.73 7.19
N TYR A 254 1.75 -32.86 6.39
CA TYR A 254 1.05 -34.14 6.22
C TYR A 254 1.99 -35.24 5.72
N PHE A 255 2.80 -34.96 4.69
CA PHE A 255 3.74 -35.95 4.16
C PHE A 255 4.87 -36.26 5.15
N ASP A 256 5.40 -35.26 5.86
CA ASP A 256 6.43 -35.46 6.89
C ASP A 256 5.93 -36.36 8.02
N GLU A 257 4.74 -36.05 8.58
CA GLU A 257 4.14 -36.77 9.72
C GLU A 257 3.66 -38.18 9.34
N GLN A 258 2.91 -38.31 8.23
CA GLN A 258 2.27 -39.57 7.86
C GLN A 258 3.27 -40.64 7.40
N PHE A 259 4.37 -40.22 6.77
CA PHE A 259 5.33 -41.14 6.17
C PHE A 259 6.69 -41.16 6.85
N ASN A 260 6.82 -40.46 7.98
CA ASN A 260 8.07 -40.35 8.75
C ASN A 260 9.26 -40.03 7.82
N THR A 261 9.04 -39.05 6.94
CA THR A 261 10.02 -38.56 5.97
C THR A 261 10.38 -37.11 6.30
N ILE A 262 11.55 -36.67 5.87
CA ILE A 262 11.98 -35.28 6.01
C ILE A 262 12.01 -34.70 4.60
N LEU A 263 10.95 -33.98 4.24
CA LEU A 263 10.91 -33.22 3.01
C LEU A 263 11.78 -31.99 3.14
N ARG A 264 12.86 -31.96 2.35
CA ARG A 264 13.72 -30.78 2.23
C ARG A 264 13.22 -29.97 1.06
N LYS A 265 12.98 -28.67 1.27
CA LYS A 265 12.70 -27.77 0.15
C LYS A 265 13.91 -27.80 -0.78
N MET A 266 13.68 -27.91 -2.08
CA MET A 266 14.75 -27.81 -3.07
C MET A 266 15.22 -26.35 -3.05
N GLU A 267 16.21 -26.06 -2.21
CA GLU A 267 16.87 -24.77 -2.18
C GLU A 267 17.85 -24.72 -3.35
N SER A 268 17.51 -23.92 -4.35
CA SER A 268 18.48 -23.54 -5.34
C SER A 268 19.52 -22.65 -4.66
N SER A 269 20.80 -23.06 -4.75
CA SER A 269 21.92 -22.28 -4.21
C SER A 269 21.84 -20.84 -4.69
N VAL A 270 22.13 -19.86 -3.83
CA VAL A 270 22.09 -18.45 -4.23
C VAL A 270 23.06 -18.21 -5.38
N PHE A 271 22.56 -17.74 -6.52
CA PHE A 271 23.37 -17.40 -7.68
C PHE A 271 24.13 -16.11 -7.42
N SER A 272 25.46 -16.19 -7.47
CA SER A 272 26.35 -15.04 -7.30
C SER A 272 27.28 -14.83 -8.49
N ASN A 273 27.08 -15.50 -9.61
CA ASN A 273 28.03 -15.42 -10.74
C ASN A 273 27.53 -14.44 -11.82
N TYR A 274 27.39 -13.17 -11.44
CA TYR A 274 27.16 -12.06 -12.38
C TYR A 274 27.92 -10.80 -11.93
N ASN A 275 28.07 -9.84 -12.83
CA ASN A 275 28.62 -8.52 -12.60
C ASN A 275 27.50 -7.45 -12.67
N ALA A 276 27.46 -6.52 -11.72
CA ALA A 276 26.37 -5.53 -11.64
C ALA A 276 26.47 -4.50 -12.77
N GLU A 277 27.68 -4.09 -13.13
CA GLU A 277 27.97 -3.16 -14.22
C GLU A 277 27.48 -3.67 -15.56
N ASP A 278 27.63 -4.96 -15.86
CA ASP A 278 27.17 -5.55 -17.12
C ASP A 278 25.64 -5.47 -17.24
N ILE A 279 24.92 -5.62 -16.12
CA ILE A 279 23.47 -5.46 -16.08
C ILE A 279 23.11 -3.99 -16.28
N ILE A 280 23.78 -3.05 -15.59
CA ILE A 280 23.54 -1.61 -15.80
C ILE A 280 23.75 -1.24 -17.28
N GLN A 281 24.81 -1.78 -17.89
CA GLN A 281 25.14 -1.56 -19.29
C GLN A 281 24.07 -2.12 -20.23
N LEU A 282 23.55 -3.32 -19.98
CA LEU A 282 22.41 -3.89 -20.71
C LEU A 282 21.22 -2.92 -20.74
N PHE A 283 20.87 -2.33 -19.60
CA PHE A 283 19.72 -1.42 -19.53
C PHE A 283 20.00 -0.05 -20.14
N ARG A 284 21.26 0.38 -20.15
CA ARG A 284 21.69 1.62 -20.80
C ARG A 284 21.76 1.49 -22.33
N GLU A 285 22.24 0.37 -22.85
CA GLU A 285 22.55 0.22 -24.29
C GLU A 285 21.61 -0.73 -25.03
N GLY A 286 20.89 -1.60 -24.32
CA GLY A 286 20.05 -2.66 -24.88
C GLY A 286 20.83 -3.90 -25.32
N THR A 287 22.13 -3.94 -25.09
CA THR A 287 23.05 -5.03 -25.46
C THR A 287 22.95 -6.20 -24.48
N PRO A 288 22.89 -7.46 -24.96
CA PRO A 288 22.84 -8.64 -24.10
C PRO A 288 24.10 -8.73 -23.22
N VAL A 289 23.96 -9.31 -22.02
CA VAL A 289 25.12 -9.57 -21.15
C VAL A 289 25.98 -10.72 -21.68
N GLY A 290 25.37 -11.71 -22.34
CA GLY A 290 26.07 -12.75 -23.08
C GLY A 290 26.59 -12.26 -24.43
N ASP A 291 27.42 -13.09 -25.09
CA ASP A 291 28.10 -12.72 -26.33
C ASP A 291 27.17 -12.51 -27.55
N GLU A 292 25.94 -13.07 -27.51
CA GLU A 292 24.98 -13.02 -28.62
C GLU A 292 23.55 -12.70 -28.15
N GLU A 293 22.80 -11.99 -29.01
CA GLU A 293 21.38 -11.71 -28.78
C GLU A 293 20.56 -13.00 -28.90
N PRO A 294 19.72 -13.38 -27.92
CA PRO A 294 19.00 -14.64 -28.00
C PRO A 294 17.96 -14.62 -29.13
N ASP A 295 18.00 -15.64 -29.98
CA ASP A 295 17.03 -15.83 -31.06
C ASP A 295 15.58 -15.91 -30.54
N ASP A 296 14.68 -15.17 -31.19
CA ASP A 296 13.24 -15.19 -30.92
C ASP A 296 12.92 -14.95 -29.42
N PHE A 297 13.51 -13.89 -28.86
CA PHE A 297 13.32 -13.48 -27.47
C PHE A 297 13.24 -11.95 -27.35
N SER A 298 12.06 -11.38 -27.59
CA SER A 298 11.84 -9.93 -27.55
C SER A 298 11.22 -9.48 -26.23
N ILE A 299 11.67 -8.34 -25.69
CA ILE A 299 11.11 -7.77 -24.46
C ILE A 299 9.98 -6.79 -24.81
N GLU A 300 8.74 -7.12 -24.42
CA GLU A 300 7.54 -6.30 -24.73
C GLU A 300 7.19 -5.30 -23.62
N SER A 301 7.66 -5.53 -22.39
CA SER A 301 7.45 -4.60 -21.27
C SER A 301 8.46 -4.80 -20.15
N ILE A 302 8.83 -3.71 -19.47
CA ILE A 302 9.57 -3.75 -18.20
C ILE A 302 8.90 -2.77 -17.23
N THR A 303 8.75 -3.18 -15.98
CA THR A 303 8.27 -2.35 -14.88
C THR A 303 9.42 -2.10 -13.91
N PHE A 304 9.76 -0.83 -13.70
CA PHE A 304 10.77 -0.39 -12.74
C PHE A 304 10.08 0.18 -11.50
N SER A 305 10.62 -0.12 -10.32
CA SER A 305 10.10 0.42 -9.05
C SER A 305 10.83 1.66 -8.52
N ASN A 306 11.89 2.10 -9.23
CA ASN A 306 12.64 3.29 -8.87
C ASN A 306 12.69 4.22 -10.09
N SER A 307 12.23 5.46 -9.92
CA SER A 307 12.24 6.49 -10.96
C SER A 307 12.53 7.85 -10.36
N LEU A 308 13.18 8.74 -11.13
CA LEU A 308 13.39 10.14 -10.72
C LEU A 308 12.13 11.01 -10.89
N LEU A 309 10.97 10.39 -11.10
CA LEU A 309 9.70 11.09 -11.17
C LEU A 309 9.19 11.40 -9.75
N ILE A 310 8.49 12.52 -9.60
CA ILE A 310 7.92 12.98 -8.33
C ILE A 310 7.09 11.84 -7.70
N LYS A 311 7.38 11.50 -6.43
CA LYS A 311 6.80 10.37 -5.65
C LYS A 311 7.29 8.96 -6.05
N SER A 312 8.40 8.85 -6.77
CA SER A 312 9.03 7.58 -7.17
C SER A 312 8.04 6.52 -7.71
N PRO A 313 7.09 6.87 -8.61
CA PRO A 313 6.10 5.90 -9.09
C PRO A 313 6.79 4.75 -9.84
N ASP A 314 6.14 3.57 -9.83
CA ASP A 314 6.53 2.50 -10.74
C ASP A 314 6.44 3.03 -12.19
N VAL A 315 7.51 2.87 -12.98
CA VAL A 315 7.52 3.24 -14.39
C VAL A 315 7.35 1.97 -15.23
N ILE A 316 6.32 1.97 -16.09
CA ILE A 316 6.04 0.87 -17.01
C ILE A 316 6.37 1.32 -18.42
N LEU A 317 7.40 0.71 -19.01
CA LEU A 317 7.71 0.85 -20.44
C LEU A 317 7.12 -0.37 -21.15
N GLN A 318 6.25 -0.15 -22.14
CA GLN A 318 5.55 -1.24 -22.82
C GLN A 318 5.27 -0.91 -24.29
N LEU A 319 5.53 -1.89 -25.16
CA LEU A 319 5.19 -1.85 -26.57
C LEU A 319 4.69 -3.23 -27.00
N LYS A 320 3.47 -3.31 -27.55
CA LYS A 320 2.86 -4.60 -27.90
C LYS A 320 3.43 -5.12 -29.22
N GLY A 321 4.05 -6.30 -29.19
CA GLY A 321 4.49 -7.00 -30.40
C GLY A 321 5.79 -6.51 -31.02
N SER A 322 6.55 -5.69 -30.30
CA SER A 322 7.90 -5.27 -30.68
C SER A 322 8.74 -5.03 -29.43
N ASP A 323 10.05 -4.96 -29.61
CA ASP A 323 10.98 -4.76 -28.50
C ASP A 323 10.91 -3.33 -27.94
N ILE A 324 11.03 -3.19 -26.63
CA ILE A 324 10.99 -1.90 -25.92
C ILE A 324 12.37 -1.29 -25.66
N TRP A 325 13.47 -1.98 -25.97
CA TRP A 325 14.82 -1.52 -25.63
C TRP A 325 15.12 -0.06 -26.01
N PRO A 326 14.68 0.49 -27.17
CA PRO A 326 14.87 1.91 -27.47
C PRO A 326 14.24 2.85 -26.43
N SER A 327 13.06 2.50 -25.91
CA SER A 327 12.38 3.27 -24.85
C SER A 327 13.06 3.11 -23.49
N VAL A 328 13.59 1.92 -23.20
CA VAL A 328 14.36 1.67 -21.98
C VAL A 328 15.65 2.50 -22.00
N ASN A 329 16.41 2.43 -23.08
CA ASN A 329 17.65 3.18 -23.28
C ASN A 329 17.42 4.71 -23.17
N ASP A 330 16.41 5.26 -23.85
CA ASP A 330 16.07 6.70 -23.73
C ASP A 330 15.68 7.09 -22.29
N ALA A 331 14.95 6.23 -21.58
CA ALA A 331 14.59 6.47 -20.18
C ALA A 331 15.81 6.47 -19.25
N PHE A 332 16.77 5.55 -19.43
CA PHE A 332 18.02 5.53 -18.66
C PHE A 332 18.90 6.74 -18.97
N ASN A 333 19.07 7.10 -20.25
CA ASN A 333 19.91 8.23 -20.64
C ASN A 333 19.37 9.58 -20.15
N ARG A 334 18.05 9.71 -20.02
CA ARG A 334 17.39 10.89 -19.43
C ARG A 334 17.35 10.86 -17.89
N GLY A 335 17.86 9.80 -17.27
CA GLY A 335 17.78 9.58 -15.82
C GLY A 335 16.36 9.31 -15.31
N ILE A 336 15.38 9.03 -16.17
CA ILE A 336 14.00 8.75 -15.73
C ILE A 336 13.95 7.44 -14.93
N VAL A 337 14.78 6.47 -15.32
CA VAL A 337 14.94 5.17 -14.66
C VAL A 337 16.41 4.96 -14.35
N ASP A 338 16.71 4.35 -13.19
CA ASP A 338 18.05 3.96 -12.77
C ASP A 338 17.99 2.64 -11.99
N LEU A 339 19.08 1.86 -12.00
CA LEU A 339 19.17 0.55 -11.34
C LEU A 339 20.17 0.59 -10.18
N TYR A 340 19.63 0.79 -8.98
CA TYR A 340 20.41 0.73 -7.74
C TYR A 340 20.38 -0.66 -7.10
N SER A 341 19.46 -1.52 -7.54
CA SER A 341 19.31 -2.89 -7.07
C SER A 341 18.58 -3.75 -8.09
N LEU A 342 18.84 -5.07 -8.10
CA LEU A 342 18.01 -6.03 -8.85
C LEU A 342 16.52 -5.94 -8.51
N LYS A 343 16.18 -5.49 -7.29
CA LYS A 343 14.80 -5.32 -6.86
C LYS A 343 14.06 -4.23 -7.65
N ASP A 344 14.81 -3.32 -8.27
CA ASP A 344 14.24 -2.22 -9.04
C ASP A 344 13.58 -2.74 -10.32
N ILE A 345 13.93 -3.95 -10.77
CA ILE A 345 13.25 -4.67 -11.85
C ILE A 345 12.08 -5.46 -11.26
N LYS A 346 10.87 -4.88 -11.30
CA LYS A 346 9.68 -5.49 -10.69
C LYS A 346 9.08 -6.60 -11.56
N LYS A 347 9.01 -6.36 -12.87
CA LYS A 347 8.38 -7.27 -13.83
C LYS A 347 8.97 -7.10 -15.22
N ILE A 348 9.14 -8.21 -15.92
CA ILE A 348 9.51 -8.25 -17.33
C ILE A 348 8.42 -9.01 -18.08
N GLY A 349 7.88 -8.44 -19.15
CA GLY A 349 7.03 -9.12 -20.12
C GLY A 349 7.81 -9.37 -21.39
N PHE A 350 7.77 -10.59 -21.90
CA PHE A 350 8.55 -10.99 -23.07
C PHE A 350 7.70 -11.86 -24.00
N ARG A 351 8.15 -11.94 -25.25
CA ARG A 351 7.65 -12.87 -26.25
C ARG A 351 8.78 -13.75 -26.72
N SER A 352 8.53 -15.05 -26.72
CA SER A 352 9.40 -16.05 -27.34
C SER A 352 8.54 -17.07 -28.07
N GLU A 353 8.84 -17.32 -29.34
CA GLU A 353 8.06 -18.20 -30.21
C GLU A 353 6.58 -17.77 -30.26
N LYS A 354 5.67 -18.68 -29.88
CA LYS A 354 4.22 -18.44 -29.82
C LYS A 354 3.75 -18.02 -28.43
N HIS A 355 4.67 -17.74 -27.51
CA HIS A 355 4.38 -17.52 -26.10
C HIS A 355 4.71 -16.10 -25.68
N SER A 356 3.68 -15.35 -25.26
CA SER A 356 3.86 -14.09 -24.51
C SER A 356 3.65 -14.38 -23.03
N LYS A 357 4.68 -14.13 -22.23
CA LYS A 357 4.76 -14.49 -20.81
C LYS A 357 5.36 -13.33 -20.01
N SER A 358 5.40 -13.50 -18.70
CA SER A 358 5.99 -12.52 -17.80
C SER A 358 6.80 -13.18 -16.71
N ILE A 359 7.83 -12.49 -16.28
CA ILE A 359 8.71 -12.82 -15.17
C ILE A 359 8.44 -11.78 -14.08
N ARG A 360 8.19 -12.23 -12.85
CA ARG A 360 8.05 -11.34 -11.69
C ARG A 360 9.29 -11.43 -10.82
N SER A 361 9.72 -10.31 -10.27
CA SER A 361 10.69 -10.28 -9.19
C SER A 361 9.99 -10.50 -7.84
N ILE A 362 10.64 -11.23 -6.94
CA ILE A 362 10.22 -11.46 -5.56
C ILE A 362 11.45 -11.17 -4.69
N VAL A 363 11.34 -10.22 -3.76
CA VAL A 363 12.40 -9.94 -2.78
C VAL A 363 12.27 -10.93 -1.63
N LEU A 364 13.37 -11.61 -1.30
CA LEU A 364 13.47 -12.56 -0.20
C LEU A 364 13.84 -11.83 1.11
N GLU A 365 13.65 -12.49 2.26
CA GLU A 365 13.88 -11.88 3.58
C GLU A 365 15.35 -11.47 3.81
N ASP A 366 16.29 -12.18 3.18
CA ASP A 366 17.73 -11.90 3.18
C ASP A 366 18.15 -10.80 2.20
N GLY A 367 17.19 -10.20 1.47
CA GLY A 367 17.43 -9.15 0.47
C GLY A 367 17.83 -9.65 -0.91
N ASN A 368 17.93 -10.96 -1.12
CA ASN A 368 18.15 -11.55 -2.43
C ASN A 368 16.89 -11.45 -3.32
N VAL A 369 17.06 -11.57 -4.62
CA VAL A 369 15.98 -11.38 -5.59
C VAL A 369 15.72 -12.67 -6.36
N PHE A 370 14.46 -13.09 -6.40
CA PHE A 370 14.02 -14.29 -7.11
C PHE A 370 13.16 -13.91 -8.32
N PHE A 371 13.67 -14.16 -9.52
CA PHE A 371 12.95 -13.91 -10.77
C PHE A 371 12.13 -15.15 -11.17
N LYS A 372 10.82 -15.11 -10.93
CA LYS A 372 9.91 -16.22 -11.17
C LYS A 372 9.23 -16.13 -12.54
N LEU A 373 9.42 -17.15 -13.36
CA LEU A 373 8.75 -17.26 -14.66
C LEU A 373 7.26 -17.63 -14.48
N ASN A 374 6.36 -16.95 -15.19
CA ASN A 374 5.01 -17.46 -15.40
C ASN A 374 5.05 -18.58 -16.45
N ASP A 375 5.30 -19.79 -15.98
CA ASP A 375 5.47 -20.99 -16.81
C ASP A 375 4.17 -21.76 -17.08
N SER A 376 3.02 -21.17 -16.79
CA SER A 376 1.71 -21.74 -17.10
C SER A 376 1.63 -22.20 -18.56
N ASN A 377 1.11 -23.41 -18.81
CA ASN A 377 0.96 -23.98 -20.15
C ASN A 377 2.25 -24.12 -21.00
N LEU A 378 3.45 -24.00 -20.40
CA LEU A 378 4.71 -24.31 -21.07
C LEU A 378 5.10 -25.78 -20.83
N ASP A 379 5.70 -26.42 -21.82
CA ASP A 379 6.36 -27.71 -21.64
C ASP A 379 7.79 -27.55 -21.11
N GLY A 380 8.40 -28.65 -20.66
CA GLY A 380 9.73 -28.63 -20.05
C GLY A 380 10.83 -28.14 -20.99
N SER A 381 10.78 -28.50 -22.27
CA SER A 381 11.72 -28.05 -23.30
C SER A 381 11.65 -26.54 -23.53
N THR A 382 10.44 -26.01 -23.71
CA THR A 382 10.20 -24.57 -23.91
C THR A 382 10.59 -23.77 -22.67
N LYS A 383 10.28 -24.30 -21.47
CA LYS A 383 10.69 -23.69 -20.21
C LYS A 383 12.20 -23.58 -20.10
N ASN A 384 12.95 -24.64 -20.41
CA ASN A 384 14.42 -24.61 -20.34
C ASN A 384 15.01 -23.67 -21.41
N SER A 385 14.50 -23.69 -22.64
CA SER A 385 14.88 -22.75 -23.69
C SER A 385 14.70 -21.28 -23.26
N ILE A 386 13.56 -20.94 -22.64
CA ILE A 386 13.33 -19.58 -22.11
C ILE A 386 14.32 -19.23 -20.99
N LYS A 387 14.66 -20.18 -20.11
CA LYS A 387 15.63 -19.96 -19.03
C LYS A 387 17.03 -19.66 -19.58
N GLU A 388 17.47 -20.40 -20.59
CA GLU A 388 18.75 -20.19 -21.26
C GLU A 388 18.79 -18.84 -21.97
N LYS A 389 17.75 -18.51 -22.76
CA LYS A 389 17.63 -17.21 -23.43
C LYS A 389 17.63 -16.04 -22.45
N PHE A 390 16.91 -16.18 -21.33
CA PHE A 390 16.89 -15.15 -20.28
C PHE A 390 18.27 -14.99 -19.62
N LEU A 391 18.94 -16.09 -19.28
CA LEU A 391 20.29 -16.06 -18.71
C LEU A 391 21.28 -15.39 -19.66
N ASN A 392 21.22 -15.69 -20.96
CA ASN A 392 22.08 -15.06 -21.97
C ASN A 392 21.79 -13.56 -22.12
N LYS A 393 20.52 -13.13 -22.09
CA LYS A 393 20.18 -11.71 -22.22
C LYS A 393 20.58 -10.91 -20.97
N PHE A 394 20.22 -11.41 -19.78
CA PHE A 394 20.29 -10.64 -18.52
C PHE A 394 21.49 -10.98 -17.62
N GLY A 395 22.20 -12.08 -17.87
CA GLY A 395 23.37 -12.50 -17.08
C GLY A 395 23.04 -13.15 -15.73
N PHE A 396 21.75 -13.34 -15.40
CA PHE A 396 21.31 -14.01 -14.17
C PHE A 396 20.12 -14.97 -14.42
N PRO A 397 19.96 -16.03 -13.61
CA PRO A 397 19.00 -17.10 -13.88
C PRO A 397 17.56 -16.79 -13.44
N LEU A 398 16.61 -17.52 -14.04
CA LEU A 398 15.22 -17.62 -13.58
C LEU A 398 15.03 -18.78 -12.60
N ASP A 399 14.05 -18.63 -11.71
CA ASP A 399 13.63 -19.61 -10.70
C ASP A 399 14.77 -20.02 -9.73
N GLN A 400 15.71 -19.12 -9.47
CA GLN A 400 16.81 -19.28 -8.52
C GLN A 400 17.03 -17.96 -7.76
N PRO A 401 17.31 -17.98 -6.44
CA PRO A 401 17.68 -16.77 -5.71
C PRO A 401 18.94 -16.16 -6.31
N VAL A 402 18.92 -14.88 -6.65
CA VAL A 402 20.07 -14.13 -7.16
C VAL A 402 20.56 -13.20 -6.06
N ARG A 403 21.84 -13.31 -5.71
CA ARG A 403 22.47 -12.43 -4.71
C ARG A 403 22.37 -11.00 -5.19
N ASN A 404 21.77 -10.08 -4.43
CA ASN A 404 21.81 -8.68 -4.83
C ASN A 404 23.23 -8.11 -4.62
N LYS A 405 24.04 -8.13 -5.67
CA LYS A 405 25.40 -7.56 -5.71
C LYS A 405 25.44 -6.08 -6.06
N PHE A 406 24.28 -5.47 -6.34
CA PHE A 406 24.26 -4.03 -6.52
C PHE A 406 24.58 -3.40 -5.18
N ASP A 407 25.48 -2.44 -5.21
CA ASP A 407 26.03 -1.82 -4.01
C ASP A 407 25.00 -1.03 -3.20
N GLY A 408 23.76 -0.90 -3.69
CA GLY A 408 22.67 -0.17 -3.03
C GLY A 408 22.96 1.32 -2.83
N GLY A 409 24.13 1.80 -3.25
CA GLY A 409 24.73 3.03 -2.75
C GLY A 409 25.15 2.93 -1.27
N GLU A 410 26.08 3.80 -0.87
CA GLU A 410 26.53 3.90 0.53
C GLU A 410 25.36 4.22 1.49
N ALA A 411 24.38 5.02 1.05
CA ALA A 411 23.24 5.43 1.86
C ALA A 411 22.36 4.24 2.29
N PHE A 412 22.04 3.33 1.36
CA PHE A 412 21.28 2.13 1.69
C PHE A 412 22.03 1.22 2.68
N LYS A 413 23.36 1.09 2.52
CA LYS A 413 24.21 0.29 3.41
C LYS A 413 24.21 0.84 4.84
N VAL A 414 24.20 2.17 5.01
CA VAL A 414 24.06 2.82 6.33
C VAL A 414 22.76 2.40 7.02
N ASP A 415 21.61 2.49 6.35
CA ASP A 415 20.32 2.07 6.92
C ASP A 415 20.17 0.55 7.04
N GLN A 416 20.90 -0.22 6.25
CA GLN A 416 20.98 -1.67 6.41
C GLN A 416 21.69 -2.07 7.70
N ILE A 417 22.76 -1.37 8.08
CA ILE A 417 23.50 -1.65 9.32
C ILE A 417 22.62 -1.53 10.56
N PHE A 418 21.71 -0.55 10.61
CA PHE A 418 20.79 -0.39 11.74
C PHE A 418 19.74 -1.51 11.86
N ARG A 419 19.58 -2.36 10.84
CA ARG A 419 18.63 -3.49 10.84
C ARG A 419 19.27 -4.82 11.22
N PHE A 420 20.59 -4.91 11.19
CA PHE A 420 21.28 -6.14 11.55
C PHE A 420 21.27 -6.33 13.06
N ALA A 421 21.02 -7.56 13.51
CA ALA A 421 21.05 -7.93 14.92
C ALA A 421 22.48 -8.13 15.44
N SER A 422 23.42 -8.55 14.59
CA SER A 422 24.83 -8.77 14.92
C SER A 422 25.74 -8.33 13.76
N THR A 423 27.06 -8.35 13.97
CA THR A 423 28.04 -8.03 12.92
C THR A 423 28.33 -9.18 11.95
N ASP A 424 27.82 -10.39 12.21
CA ASP A 424 28.05 -11.58 11.38
C ASP A 424 27.72 -11.42 9.88
N PRO A 425 26.63 -10.74 9.48
CA PRO A 425 26.27 -10.58 8.07
C PRO A 425 27.08 -9.48 7.35
N PHE A 426 28.03 -8.83 8.01
CA PHE A 426 28.73 -7.67 7.42
C PHE A 426 29.71 -8.08 6.32
N THR A 427 29.57 -7.45 5.15
CA THR A 427 30.61 -7.45 4.12
C THR A 427 31.76 -6.51 4.51
N HIS A 428 32.88 -6.55 3.78
CA HIS A 428 34.03 -5.65 4.00
C HIS A 428 33.62 -4.16 4.03
N GLU A 429 32.73 -3.75 3.15
CA GLU A 429 32.25 -2.36 3.11
C GLU A 429 31.31 -2.02 4.27
N HIS A 430 30.45 -2.96 4.70
CA HIS A 430 29.63 -2.77 5.89
C HIS A 430 30.50 -2.54 7.13
N LYS A 431 31.63 -3.27 7.27
CA LYS A 431 32.56 -3.09 8.39
C LYS A 431 33.11 -1.67 8.45
N LYS A 432 33.55 -1.12 7.30
CA LYS A 432 34.06 0.26 7.24
C LYS A 432 32.99 1.28 7.64
N ILE A 433 31.78 1.17 7.09
CA ILE A 433 30.68 2.08 7.44
C ILE A 433 30.30 1.92 8.92
N TYR A 434 30.25 0.69 9.43
CA TYR A 434 29.99 0.40 10.83
C TYR A 434 31.03 1.01 11.77
N GLU A 435 32.32 0.88 11.47
CA GLU A 435 33.40 1.48 12.27
C GLU A 435 33.22 2.99 12.38
N GLU A 436 32.83 3.65 11.29
CA GLU A 436 32.51 5.08 11.29
C GLU A 436 31.25 5.40 12.11
N LEU A 437 30.17 4.61 11.97
CA LEU A 437 28.94 4.80 12.75
C LEU A 437 29.17 4.58 14.26
N ASN A 438 30.00 3.59 14.62
CA ASN A 438 30.38 3.27 15.99
C ASN A 438 31.28 4.36 16.58
N ALA A 439 32.23 4.89 15.80
CA ALA A 439 33.07 6.03 16.20
C ALA A 439 32.24 7.29 16.51
N HIS A 440 31.16 7.53 15.75
CA HIS A 440 30.19 8.58 16.03
C HIS A 440 29.18 8.22 17.14
N GLN A 441 29.30 7.05 17.76
CA GLN A 441 28.39 6.52 18.78
C GLN A 441 26.92 6.44 18.33
N LEU A 442 26.67 6.25 17.03
CA LEU A 442 25.33 6.13 16.45
C LEU A 442 24.76 4.72 16.59
N ILE A 443 25.65 3.74 16.66
CA ILE A 443 25.36 2.32 16.92
C ILE A 443 26.35 1.83 17.97
N ILE A 444 25.92 0.90 18.83
CA ILE A 444 26.81 0.20 19.75
C ILE A 444 26.55 -1.30 19.70
N VAL A 445 27.49 -2.08 20.23
CA VAL A 445 27.29 -3.49 20.53
C VAL A 445 26.98 -3.63 22.02
N ASN A 446 25.85 -4.26 22.34
CA ASN A 446 25.55 -4.76 23.66
C ASN A 446 25.91 -6.25 23.71
N GLU A 447 26.57 -6.68 24.78
CA GLU A 447 26.75 -8.11 25.04
C GLU A 447 25.61 -8.58 25.93
N GLU A 448 24.75 -9.47 25.42
CA GLU A 448 23.70 -10.12 26.20
C GLU A 448 24.14 -11.56 26.51
N THR A 449 24.32 -11.86 27.79
CA THR A 449 24.68 -13.20 28.24
C THR A 449 23.43 -13.99 28.57
N SER A 450 23.20 -15.08 27.84
CA SER A 450 22.13 -16.03 28.08
C SER A 450 22.67 -17.33 28.68
N PHE A 451 21.88 -17.93 29.56
CA PHE A 451 22.21 -19.13 30.30
C PHE A 451 21.19 -20.20 29.97
N HIS A 452 21.65 -21.35 29.47
CA HIS A 452 20.80 -22.44 29.01
C HIS A 452 21.14 -23.70 29.79
N CYS A 453 20.12 -24.47 30.18
CA CYS A 453 20.36 -25.77 30.79
C CYS A 453 21.05 -26.73 29.81
N SER A 454 22.05 -27.48 30.27
CA SER A 454 22.75 -28.49 29.47
C SER A 454 21.89 -29.72 29.13
N ASN A 455 20.78 -29.93 29.86
CA ASN A 455 19.86 -31.04 29.64
C ASN A 455 18.92 -30.80 28.43
N PRO A 456 18.94 -31.63 27.37
CA PRO A 456 18.10 -31.48 26.18
C PRO A 456 16.58 -31.51 26.42
N THR A 457 16.14 -32.09 27.55
CA THR A 457 14.71 -32.18 27.88
C THR A 457 14.23 -31.03 28.79
N CYS A 458 15.13 -30.14 29.24
CA CYS A 458 14.81 -29.00 30.07
C CYS A 458 14.79 -27.71 29.22
N SER A 459 13.71 -26.95 29.30
CA SER A 459 13.53 -25.70 28.52
C SER A 459 13.99 -24.44 29.26
N PHE A 460 14.74 -24.59 30.35
CA PHE A 460 15.19 -23.45 31.16
C PHE A 460 16.19 -22.59 30.39
N ILE A 461 15.81 -21.33 30.15
CA ILE A 461 16.64 -20.29 29.54
C ILE A 461 16.43 -19.01 30.35
N THR A 462 17.51 -18.38 30.79
CA THR A 462 17.47 -17.08 31.47
C THR A 462 18.52 -16.13 30.88
N ILE A 463 18.29 -14.83 31.04
CA ILE A 463 19.13 -13.77 30.50
C ILE A 463 19.55 -12.87 31.67
N ASP A 464 20.86 -12.59 31.80
CA ASP A 464 21.32 -11.65 32.81
C ASP A 464 21.05 -10.21 32.36
N ARG A 465 19.87 -9.70 32.74
CA ARG A 465 19.55 -8.27 32.67
C ARG A 465 19.68 -7.68 34.06
N ALA A 466 20.83 -7.04 34.31
CA ALA A 466 21.09 -6.13 35.43
C ALA A 466 20.29 -6.43 36.72
N GLY A 467 20.64 -7.53 37.41
CA GLY A 467 20.29 -7.72 38.82
C GLY A 467 19.24 -8.78 39.14
N VAL A 468 18.77 -9.59 38.20
CA VAL A 468 17.92 -10.76 38.50
C VAL A 468 18.81 -11.99 38.77
N LYS A 469 19.32 -12.12 39.99
CA LYS A 469 19.97 -13.36 40.45
C LYS A 469 18.92 -14.46 40.58
N VAL A 470 18.80 -15.33 39.58
CA VAL A 470 18.10 -16.62 39.68
C VAL A 470 19.02 -17.69 39.13
N LEU A 471 20.13 -17.93 39.82
CA LEU A 471 21.00 -19.08 39.58
C LEU A 471 21.34 -19.68 40.94
N SER A 472 20.95 -20.93 41.17
CA SER A 472 21.38 -21.71 42.33
C SER A 472 22.86 -22.06 42.14
N VAL A 473 23.64 -21.88 43.20
CA VAL A 473 25.06 -22.25 43.24
C VAL A 473 25.15 -23.54 44.04
N ASP A 474 25.82 -24.55 43.49
CA ASP A 474 26.21 -25.72 44.26
C ASP A 474 27.40 -25.35 45.16
N ASP A 475 27.16 -25.31 46.48
CA ASP A 475 28.13 -24.88 47.50
C ASP A 475 29.39 -25.78 47.56
N GLU A 476 29.34 -27.01 47.05
CA GLU A 476 30.50 -27.92 47.05
C GLU A 476 31.40 -27.76 45.81
N ARG A 477 30.86 -27.26 44.69
CA ARG A 477 31.56 -27.22 43.38
C ARG A 477 31.73 -25.83 42.78
N GLN A 478 31.10 -24.80 43.35
CA GLN A 478 31.06 -23.43 42.81
C GLN A 478 30.60 -23.37 41.34
N GLN A 479 29.68 -24.25 40.93
CA GLN A 479 29.13 -24.30 39.57
C GLN A 479 27.66 -23.87 39.57
N LEU A 480 27.26 -23.20 38.48
CA LEU A 480 25.88 -22.79 38.24
C LEU A 480 25.06 -24.01 37.81
N ILE A 481 23.98 -24.28 38.53
CA ILE A 481 23.08 -25.42 38.28
C ILE A 481 21.67 -24.92 37.91
N CYS A 482 21.02 -25.65 37.02
CA CYS A 482 19.68 -25.35 36.53
C CYS A 482 18.65 -25.50 37.67
N PRO A 483 17.85 -24.47 37.99
CA PRO A 483 16.88 -24.55 39.09
C PRO A 483 15.70 -25.48 38.83
N GLU A 484 15.51 -25.95 37.59
CA GLU A 484 14.42 -26.87 37.22
C GLU A 484 14.83 -28.35 37.21
N CYS A 485 16.12 -28.66 37.04
CA CYS A 485 16.56 -30.06 36.91
C CYS A 485 17.97 -30.35 37.45
N ASP A 486 18.60 -29.40 38.14
CA ASP A 486 19.90 -29.51 38.81
C ASP A 486 21.11 -29.87 37.90
N GLU A 487 20.91 -29.85 36.58
CA GLU A 487 21.98 -30.04 35.58
C GLU A 487 22.81 -28.78 35.35
N SER A 488 23.99 -28.92 34.74
CA SER A 488 24.86 -27.77 34.47
C SER A 488 24.22 -26.72 33.57
N ILE A 489 24.67 -25.48 33.67
CA ILE A 489 24.24 -24.37 32.82
C ILE A 489 25.37 -24.00 31.84
N ASN A 490 25.04 -23.89 30.56
CA ASN A 490 25.88 -23.35 29.51
C ASN A 490 25.67 -21.84 29.37
N GLN A 491 26.76 -21.08 29.31
CA GLN A 491 26.75 -19.64 29.07
C GLN A 491 26.97 -19.36 27.59
N PHE A 492 26.11 -18.50 27.01
CA PHE A 492 26.23 -18.01 25.64
C PHE A 492 26.21 -16.50 25.66
N THR A 493 27.30 -15.89 25.20
CA THR A 493 27.37 -14.44 24.98
C THR A 493 26.98 -14.16 23.54
N ASN A 494 25.92 -13.38 23.37
CA ASN A 494 25.49 -12.90 22.06
C ASN A 494 25.75 -11.39 21.96
N GLU A 495 26.32 -10.96 20.84
CA GLU A 495 26.48 -9.55 20.52
C GLU A 495 25.21 -9.05 19.82
N GLU A 496 24.58 -8.02 20.38
CA GLU A 496 23.44 -7.33 19.80
C GLU A 496 23.84 -5.92 19.35
N LEU A 497 23.66 -5.63 18.06
CA LEU A 497 23.79 -4.29 17.51
C LEU A 497 22.57 -3.45 17.86
N VAL A 498 22.79 -2.36 18.60
CA VAL A 498 21.72 -1.47 19.07
C VAL A 498 21.92 -0.05 18.55
N PRO A 499 21.06 0.43 17.63
CA PRO A 499 21.03 1.83 17.22
C PRO A 499 20.76 2.75 18.42
N LYS A 500 21.52 3.84 18.54
CA LYS A 500 21.33 4.84 19.60
C LYS A 500 20.47 5.99 19.11
N GLY A 501 19.15 5.80 19.14
CA GLY A 501 18.17 6.78 18.64
C GLY A 501 18.39 8.22 19.11
N LYS A 502 18.71 8.43 20.39
CA LYS A 502 19.05 9.78 20.92
C LYS A 502 20.31 10.39 20.29
N ASN A 503 21.32 9.58 20.02
CA ASN A 503 22.57 10.04 19.41
C ASN A 503 22.34 10.36 17.92
N ILE A 504 21.53 9.54 17.23
CA ILE A 504 21.08 9.79 15.87
C ILE A 504 20.29 11.11 15.79
N GLU A 505 19.33 11.31 16.69
CA GLU A 505 18.55 12.56 16.78
C GLU A 505 19.47 13.77 17.04
N ASN A 506 20.44 13.64 17.96
CA ASN A 506 21.41 14.70 18.24
C ASN A 506 22.30 15.02 17.03
N PHE A 507 22.78 14.01 16.32
CA PHE A 507 23.58 14.17 15.11
C PHE A 507 22.81 14.95 14.04
N ILE A 508 21.56 14.55 13.76
CA ILE A 508 20.69 15.26 12.83
C ILE A 508 20.42 16.69 13.29
N ASN A 509 20.11 16.89 14.57
CA ASN A 509 19.86 18.22 15.12
C ASN A 509 21.08 19.15 15.00
N GLN A 510 22.30 18.63 15.14
CA GLN A 510 23.53 19.39 14.93
C GLN A 510 23.69 19.82 13.46
N LEU A 511 23.43 18.92 12.51
CA LEU A 511 23.46 19.24 11.09
C LEU A 511 22.43 20.31 10.73
N ILE A 512 21.20 20.16 11.22
CA ILE A 512 20.13 21.14 10.99
C ILE A 512 20.45 22.49 11.62
N ASN A 513 20.97 22.54 12.86
CA ASN A 513 21.41 23.80 13.46
C ASN A 513 22.51 24.46 12.62
N THR A 514 23.44 23.67 12.08
CA THR A 514 24.50 24.18 11.20
C THR A 514 23.93 24.77 9.92
N PHE A 515 22.97 24.10 9.30
CA PHE A 515 22.23 24.59 8.13
C PHE A 515 21.47 25.88 8.43
N VAL A 516 20.67 25.91 9.50
CA VAL A 516 19.89 27.07 9.92
C VAL A 516 20.78 28.28 10.19
N ASN A 517 21.88 28.10 10.93
CA ASN A 517 22.78 29.21 11.27
C ASN A 517 23.55 29.79 10.07
N HIS A 518 23.76 29.00 9.01
CA HIS A 518 24.46 29.46 7.80
C HIS A 518 23.51 30.07 6.76
N HIS A 519 22.23 29.69 6.78
CA HIS A 519 21.27 30.07 5.76
C HIS A 519 20.50 31.34 6.17
N GLN A 520 20.70 32.44 5.44
CA GLN A 520 20.16 33.78 5.81
C GLN A 520 18.64 33.85 5.97
N SER A 521 17.90 32.96 5.32
CA SER A 521 16.42 32.90 5.42
C SER A 521 15.92 31.97 6.52
N CYS A 522 16.81 31.42 7.34
CA CYS A 522 16.46 30.48 8.40
C CYS A 522 16.71 31.08 9.79
N ASP A 523 15.77 30.89 10.72
CA ASP A 523 15.88 31.43 12.08
C ASP A 523 15.20 30.55 13.14
N ASN A 524 15.50 30.83 14.42
CA ASN A 524 14.81 30.34 15.61
C ASN A 524 14.67 28.80 15.77
N PRO A 525 15.78 28.03 15.77
CA PRO A 525 15.71 26.58 15.94
C PRO A 525 15.27 26.20 17.37
N THR A 526 14.06 25.68 17.52
CA THR A 526 13.46 25.28 18.82
C THR A 526 13.07 23.80 18.81
N THR A 527 12.75 23.23 19.97
CA THR A 527 12.25 21.86 20.09
C THR A 527 10.87 21.89 20.72
N SER A 528 9.91 21.15 20.15
CA SER A 528 8.57 20.99 20.71
C SER A 528 8.24 19.52 20.88
N THR A 529 7.59 19.15 21.98
CA THR A 529 7.09 17.80 22.21
C THR A 529 5.58 17.81 22.13
N GLN A 530 5.02 16.95 21.29
CA GLN A 530 3.59 16.90 21.01
C GLN A 530 3.07 15.49 21.20
N THR A 531 1.84 15.35 21.71
CA THR A 531 1.27 14.04 22.05
C THR A 531 0.10 13.69 21.14
N PHE A 532 0.10 12.48 20.57
CA PHE A 532 -1.02 11.93 19.81
C PHE A 532 -1.28 10.47 20.20
N LYS A 533 -2.50 10.17 20.65
CA LYS A 533 -2.94 8.81 21.05
C LYS A 533 -1.96 8.09 21.99
N LYS A 534 -1.50 8.79 23.03
CA LYS A 534 -0.53 8.35 24.06
C LYS A 534 0.94 8.29 23.61
N ASN A 535 1.23 8.47 22.32
CA ASN A 535 2.61 8.57 21.84
C ASN A 535 3.08 10.03 21.90
N LYS A 536 4.33 10.23 22.34
CA LYS A 536 5.00 11.54 22.34
C LYS A 536 5.95 11.60 21.15
N TYR A 537 5.87 12.70 20.40
CA TYR A 537 6.71 12.98 19.25
C TYR A 537 7.47 14.28 19.52
N THR A 538 8.78 14.25 19.34
CA THR A 538 9.64 15.42 19.50
C THR A 538 9.98 15.96 18.13
N PHE A 539 9.65 17.23 17.91
CA PHE A 539 9.90 17.94 16.66
C PHE A 539 10.95 19.02 16.86
N LYS A 540 11.96 19.05 15.98
CA LYS A 540 12.84 20.19 15.81
C LYS A 540 12.15 21.20 14.89
N ARG A 541 11.86 22.40 15.38
CA ARG A 541 11.21 23.48 14.61
C ARG A 541 12.21 24.55 14.24
N PHE A 542 12.05 25.15 13.07
CA PHE A 542 12.80 26.33 12.63
C PHE A 542 11.94 27.12 11.63
N PHE A 543 12.31 28.36 11.33
CA PHE A 543 11.66 29.15 10.28
C PHE A 543 12.49 29.11 9.01
N TYR A 544 11.84 29.08 7.85
CA TYR A 544 12.46 29.30 6.54
C TYR A 544 11.58 30.25 5.73
N LYS A 545 12.10 31.43 5.38
CA LYS A 545 11.36 32.54 4.76
C LYS A 545 10.07 32.88 5.51
N ASP A 546 10.18 33.07 6.82
CA ASP A 546 9.08 33.41 7.74
C ASP A 546 7.98 32.33 7.91
N GLU A 547 8.10 31.17 7.28
CA GLU A 547 7.20 30.02 7.50
C GLU A 547 7.83 28.99 8.46
N PRO A 548 7.05 28.40 9.38
CA PRO A 548 7.56 27.37 10.27
C PRO A 548 7.73 26.04 9.53
N TYR A 549 8.84 25.35 9.80
CA TYR A 549 9.13 23.98 9.37
C TYR A 549 9.37 23.11 10.60
N GLN A 550 9.09 21.81 10.48
CA GLN A 550 9.34 20.85 11.54
C GLN A 550 10.05 19.58 11.04
N ILE A 551 10.91 19.03 11.88
CA ILE A 551 11.67 17.80 11.61
C ILE A 551 11.39 16.79 12.71
N LEU A 552 11.10 15.55 12.32
CA LEU A 552 10.91 14.42 13.22
C LEU A 552 11.91 13.32 12.86
N VAL A 553 12.64 12.80 13.85
CA VAL A 553 13.54 11.65 13.67
C VAL A 553 12.89 10.41 14.29
N THR A 554 12.84 9.28 13.56
CA THR A 554 12.15 8.07 14.00
C THR A 554 12.82 6.79 13.46
N ASP A 555 12.75 5.70 14.22
CA ASP A 555 13.15 4.34 13.81
C ASP A 555 12.01 3.55 13.13
N SER A 556 10.80 4.09 13.20
CA SER A 556 9.58 3.36 12.90
C SER A 556 8.70 4.12 11.91
N LEU A 557 8.05 3.35 11.04
CA LEU A 557 7.05 3.87 10.11
C LEU A 557 5.86 4.40 10.89
N LEU A 558 5.52 5.66 10.65
CA LEU A 558 4.38 6.28 11.30
C LEU A 558 3.07 5.71 10.75
N PRO A 559 2.12 5.31 11.61
CA PRO A 559 0.79 4.92 11.15
C PRO A 559 0.14 6.04 10.33
N LYS A 560 -0.66 5.68 9.31
CA LYS A 560 -1.37 6.66 8.46
C LYS A 560 -2.13 7.73 9.27
N LYS A 561 -2.78 7.33 10.37
CA LYS A 561 -3.52 8.25 11.26
C LYS A 561 -2.62 9.30 11.94
N THR A 562 -1.35 8.97 12.18
CA THR A 562 -0.35 9.90 12.72
C THR A 562 0.10 10.87 11.63
N LEU A 563 0.36 10.38 10.41
CA LEU A 563 0.71 11.23 9.27
C LEU A 563 -0.42 12.21 8.92
N GLU A 564 -1.67 11.75 8.89
CA GLU A 564 -2.86 12.61 8.73
C GLU A 564 -2.98 13.65 9.87
N TRP A 565 -2.54 13.31 11.08
CA TRP A 565 -2.50 14.28 12.19
C TRP A 565 -1.41 15.33 12.03
N ILE A 566 -0.24 14.95 11.49
CA ILE A 566 0.83 15.89 11.14
C ILE A 566 0.35 16.82 10.02
N GLU A 567 -0.24 16.27 8.95
CA GLU A 567 -0.73 17.05 7.79
C GLU A 567 -1.80 18.06 8.18
N ARG A 568 -2.73 17.71 9.09
CA ARG A 568 -3.78 18.63 9.58
C ARG A 568 -3.25 19.91 10.23
N LYS A 569 -1.97 19.96 10.61
CA LYS A 569 -1.35 21.19 11.15
C LYS A 569 -0.96 22.18 10.06
N LEU A 570 -0.88 21.72 8.81
CA LEU A 570 -0.48 22.54 7.65
C LEU A 570 0.91 23.17 7.83
N ILE A 571 1.79 22.49 8.56
CA ILE A 571 3.20 22.86 8.76
C ILE A 571 4.05 21.90 7.92
N PRO A 572 4.89 22.40 6.98
CA PRO A 572 5.84 21.58 6.25
C PRO A 572 6.69 20.72 7.19
N THR A 573 6.72 19.41 6.95
CA THR A 573 7.35 18.45 7.86
C THR A 573 8.34 17.56 7.12
N ILE A 574 9.54 17.43 7.64
CA ILE A 574 10.53 16.44 7.20
C ILE A 574 10.60 15.33 8.25
N ILE A 575 10.44 14.08 7.83
CA ILE A 575 10.58 12.90 8.69
C ILE A 575 11.84 12.17 8.28
N ILE A 576 12.78 12.01 9.20
CA ILE A 576 14.03 11.31 8.99
C ILE A 576 13.92 9.93 9.63
N CYS A 577 13.86 8.91 8.79
CA CYS A 577 13.72 7.51 9.18
C CYS A 577 15.10 6.84 9.20
N TYR A 578 15.47 6.16 10.29
CA TYR A 578 16.68 5.33 10.32
C TYR A 578 16.32 3.85 10.46
N GLY A 579 17.09 2.98 9.80
CA GLY A 579 16.83 1.53 9.82
C GLY A 579 15.59 1.12 9.00
N ILE A 580 15.12 2.00 8.12
CA ILE A 580 13.99 1.77 7.22
C ILE A 580 14.50 1.92 5.78
N ASP A 581 14.11 1.01 4.88
CA ASP A 581 14.49 1.15 3.48
C ASP A 581 13.69 2.26 2.77
N LYS A 582 14.34 2.91 1.80
CA LYS A 582 13.76 4.02 1.02
C LYS A 582 12.42 3.69 0.36
N GLN A 583 12.26 2.49 -0.19
CA GLN A 583 10.99 2.09 -0.84
C GLN A 583 9.83 1.99 0.15
N THR A 584 10.11 1.61 1.40
CA THR A 584 9.12 1.56 2.46
C THR A 584 8.81 2.97 3.01
N SER A 585 9.80 3.86 3.06
CA SER A 585 9.64 5.28 3.39
C SER A 585 8.72 6.00 2.37
N ASP A 586 8.96 5.79 1.08
CA ASP A 586 8.24 6.49 0.00
C ASP A 586 6.74 6.17 -0.07
N ARG A 587 6.31 4.99 0.42
CA ARG A 587 4.89 4.56 0.41
C ARG A 587 3.96 5.43 1.26
N TYR A 588 4.51 6.31 2.09
CA TYR A 588 3.78 7.09 3.08
C TYR A 588 3.99 8.61 2.95
N ALA A 589 4.57 9.08 1.84
CA ALA A 589 4.69 10.51 1.56
C ALA A 589 3.31 11.16 1.35
N ILE A 590 3.03 12.21 2.10
CA ILE A 590 1.80 13.03 2.06
C ILE A 590 2.20 14.44 1.63
N GLU A 591 1.28 15.28 1.14
CA GLU A 591 1.64 16.54 0.47
C GLU A 591 2.47 17.49 1.34
N THR A 592 2.17 17.64 2.64
CA THR A 592 2.95 18.46 3.60
C THR A 592 4.16 17.75 4.21
N VAL A 593 4.39 16.47 3.89
CA VAL A 593 5.38 15.63 4.55
C VAL A 593 6.39 15.11 3.54
N GLU A 594 7.67 15.32 3.83
CA GLU A 594 8.77 14.69 3.13
C GLU A 594 9.39 13.64 4.03
N GLN A 595 9.66 12.45 3.49
CA GLN A 595 10.36 11.40 4.23
C GLN A 595 11.74 11.18 3.62
N ILE A 596 12.77 11.20 4.45
CA ILE A 596 14.18 11.04 4.05
C ILE A 596 14.79 9.94 4.90
N THR A 597 15.65 9.12 4.31
CA THR A 597 16.39 8.11 5.08
C THR A 597 17.59 8.73 5.80
N PHE A 598 17.96 8.20 6.95
CA PHE A 598 19.15 8.66 7.66
C PHE A 598 20.42 8.42 6.83
N GLY A 599 20.50 7.30 6.10
CA GLY A 599 21.62 6.99 5.23
C GLY A 599 21.84 8.05 4.15
N ASP A 600 20.76 8.57 3.54
CA ASP A 600 20.84 9.67 2.57
C ASP A 600 21.43 10.92 3.23
N ILE A 601 20.95 11.32 4.42
CA ILE A 601 21.48 12.49 5.15
C ILE A 601 22.96 12.30 5.51
N TYR A 602 23.32 11.12 6.02
CA TYR A 602 24.66 10.82 6.48
C TYR A 602 25.68 10.87 5.34
N VAL A 603 25.38 10.24 4.20
CA VAL A 603 26.27 10.22 3.02
C VAL A 603 26.36 11.59 2.37
N GLN A 604 25.24 12.31 2.23
CA GLN A 604 25.26 13.65 1.63
C GLN A 604 25.97 14.68 2.52
N ASN A 605 25.98 14.48 3.84
CA ASN A 605 26.82 15.27 4.72
C ASN A 605 28.31 15.01 4.49
N LYS A 606 28.72 13.73 4.37
CA LYS A 606 30.12 13.39 4.06
C LYS A 606 30.59 13.94 2.71
N SER A 607 29.73 13.93 1.70
CA SER A 607 30.03 14.47 0.37
C SER A 607 29.97 16.00 0.29
N GLY A 608 29.59 16.69 1.38
CA GLY A 608 29.44 18.14 1.43
C GLY A 608 28.19 18.68 0.70
N GLN A 609 27.26 17.80 0.29
CA GLN A 609 26.06 18.15 -0.47
C GLN A 609 24.79 18.31 0.39
N PHE A 610 24.88 18.09 1.70
CA PHE A 610 23.76 18.19 2.64
C PHE A 610 22.94 19.49 2.51
N PHE A 611 23.60 20.63 2.31
CA PHE A 611 22.92 21.92 2.17
C PHE A 611 22.05 22.00 0.91
N ASN A 612 22.58 21.53 -0.22
CA ASN A 612 21.84 21.49 -1.49
C ASN A 612 20.64 20.54 -1.41
N LEU A 613 20.83 19.39 -0.74
CA LEU A 613 19.77 18.43 -0.47
C LEU A 613 18.64 19.07 0.34
N MET A 614 18.96 19.72 1.46
CA MET A 614 17.97 20.38 2.31
C MET A 614 17.24 21.50 1.58
N GLU A 615 17.93 22.36 0.83
CA GLU A 615 17.27 23.41 0.02
C GLU A 615 16.27 22.84 -0.99
N THR A 616 16.59 21.70 -1.59
CA THR A 616 15.74 21.04 -2.58
C THR A 616 14.45 20.58 -1.92
N TYR A 617 14.55 19.94 -0.76
CA TYR A 617 13.39 19.50 0.02
C TYR A 617 12.54 20.66 0.52
N LEU A 618 13.16 21.75 1.00
CA LEU A 618 12.41 22.92 1.47
C LEU A 618 11.63 23.58 0.34
N LYS A 619 12.24 23.76 -0.85
CA LYS A 619 11.57 24.35 -2.02
C LYS A 619 10.41 23.49 -2.53
N ASP A 620 10.55 22.17 -2.50
CA ASP A 620 9.47 21.26 -2.91
C ASP A 620 8.32 21.23 -1.89
N LEU A 621 8.66 21.14 -0.60
CA LEU A 621 7.69 21.21 0.50
C LEU A 621 6.93 22.53 0.54
N GLU A 622 7.58 23.67 0.26
CA GLU A 622 6.95 24.99 0.16
C GLU A 622 5.80 24.96 -0.85
N LYS A 623 6.06 24.43 -2.05
CA LYS A 623 5.06 24.34 -3.14
C LYS A 623 3.92 23.40 -2.80
N ARG A 624 4.22 22.19 -2.32
CA ARG A 624 3.20 21.21 -1.96
C ARG A 624 2.35 21.67 -0.77
N THR A 625 2.98 22.28 0.24
CA THR A 625 2.28 22.84 1.40
C THR A 625 1.37 24.00 1.01
N HIS A 626 1.78 24.85 0.08
CA HIS A 626 0.88 25.88 -0.44
C HIS A 626 -0.37 25.26 -1.10
N HIS A 627 -0.19 24.24 -1.96
CA HIS A 627 -1.31 23.58 -2.64
C HIS A 627 -2.34 22.95 -1.68
N ILE A 628 -1.86 22.26 -0.65
CA ILE A 628 -2.73 21.63 0.35
C ILE A 628 -3.40 22.66 1.25
N VAL A 629 -2.73 23.76 1.63
CA VAL A 629 -3.35 24.88 2.36
C VAL A 629 -4.51 25.46 1.55
N VAL A 630 -4.30 25.75 0.26
CA VAL A 630 -5.35 26.26 -0.64
C VAL A 630 -6.51 25.26 -0.74
N THR A 631 -6.21 23.99 -0.98
CA THR A 631 -7.21 22.93 -1.16
C THR A 631 -8.03 22.70 0.11
N ALA A 632 -7.36 22.68 1.26
CA ALA A 632 -8.01 22.55 2.55
C ALA A 632 -8.88 23.78 2.84
N ALA A 633 -8.41 24.99 2.52
CA ALA A 633 -9.18 26.21 2.73
C ALA A 633 -10.44 26.25 1.85
N MET A 634 -10.34 25.85 0.58
CA MET A 634 -11.51 25.71 -0.30
C MET A 634 -12.54 24.68 0.24
N LYS A 635 -12.07 23.58 0.83
CA LYS A 635 -12.95 22.59 1.47
C LYS A 635 -13.59 23.16 2.73
N ALA A 636 -12.81 23.84 3.57
CA ALA A 636 -13.30 24.53 4.77
C ALA A 636 -14.38 25.55 4.40
N THR A 637 -14.19 26.37 3.37
CA THR A 637 -15.20 27.34 2.91
C THR A 637 -16.52 26.67 2.56
N LYS A 638 -16.49 25.52 1.85
CA LYS A 638 -17.70 24.73 1.55
C LYS A 638 -18.36 24.20 2.82
N ASN A 639 -17.59 23.69 3.77
CA ASN A 639 -18.10 23.21 5.05
C ASN A 639 -18.73 24.34 5.86
N LEU A 640 -18.02 25.46 6.04
CA LEU A 640 -18.47 26.63 6.80
C LEU A 640 -19.74 27.26 6.19
N THR A 641 -19.83 27.27 4.86
CA THR A 641 -21.04 27.68 4.11
C THR A 641 -22.18 26.69 4.34
N TYR A 642 -21.88 25.39 4.27
CA TYR A 642 -22.88 24.34 4.49
C TYR A 642 -23.46 24.40 5.90
N ILE A 643 -22.63 24.56 6.94
CA ILE A 643 -23.12 24.69 8.30
C ILE A 643 -23.89 25.99 8.47
N GLY A 644 -23.37 27.13 7.99
CA GLY A 644 -24.03 28.44 8.12
C GLY A 644 -24.77 28.62 9.45
N ASP A 645 -26.04 29.04 9.39
CA ASP A 645 -26.90 29.18 10.59
C ASP A 645 -27.60 27.87 11.01
N LYS A 646 -27.23 26.72 10.42
CA LYS A 646 -27.78 25.41 10.77
C LYS A 646 -27.27 24.99 12.16
N THR A 647 -28.12 24.26 12.86
CA THR A 647 -27.91 23.90 14.27
C THR A 647 -28.30 22.44 14.47
N SER A 648 -29.57 22.14 14.78
CA SER A 648 -30.02 20.78 15.09
C SER A 648 -29.81 19.76 13.98
N THR A 649 -29.67 20.19 12.72
CA THR A 649 -29.42 19.30 11.57
C THR A 649 -27.95 18.85 11.45
N LEU A 650 -27.05 19.34 12.31
CA LEU A 650 -25.62 19.03 12.26
C LEU A 650 -25.22 17.89 13.22
N GLU A 651 -26.17 17.38 14.02
CA GLU A 651 -25.93 16.30 14.96
C GLU A 651 -25.36 15.06 14.24
N ASN A 652 -24.22 14.56 14.71
CA ASN A 652 -23.43 13.48 14.10
C ASN A 652 -22.84 13.75 12.71
N ILE A 653 -22.98 14.96 12.15
CA ILE A 653 -22.42 15.34 10.85
C ILE A 653 -21.18 16.24 11.02
N TYR A 654 -21.22 17.13 12.00
CA TYR A 654 -20.20 18.15 12.23
C TYR A 654 -20.05 18.42 13.73
N ASP A 655 -18.81 18.68 14.18
CA ASP A 655 -18.50 18.92 15.58
C ASP A 655 -17.61 20.17 15.79
N GLU A 656 -17.31 20.47 17.05
CA GLU A 656 -16.47 21.60 17.44
C GLU A 656 -15.04 21.49 16.88
N ASN A 657 -14.46 20.29 16.87
CA ASN A 657 -13.13 20.05 16.34
C ASN A 657 -13.05 20.37 14.85
N MET A 658 -14.11 20.03 14.09
CA MET A 658 -14.21 20.33 12.67
C MET A 658 -14.34 21.84 12.43
N LEU A 659 -15.09 22.57 13.27
CA LEU A 659 -15.19 24.04 13.17
C LEU A 659 -13.81 24.69 13.36
N GLU A 660 -13.06 24.28 14.38
CA GLU A 660 -11.73 24.80 14.65
C GLU A 660 -10.73 24.49 13.52
N ASP A 661 -10.79 23.27 12.96
CA ASP A 661 -9.91 22.85 11.87
C ASP A 661 -10.24 23.64 10.58
N ASP A 662 -11.53 23.80 10.25
CA ASP A 662 -11.99 24.56 9.09
C ASP A 662 -11.69 26.07 9.21
N ALA A 663 -11.95 26.67 10.38
CA ALA A 663 -11.68 28.10 10.59
C ALA A 663 -10.18 28.41 10.52
N PHE A 664 -9.34 27.59 11.17
CA PHE A 664 -7.88 27.72 11.09
C PHE A 664 -7.39 27.63 9.66
N THR A 665 -7.92 26.71 8.86
CA THR A 665 -7.47 26.52 7.48
C THR A 665 -7.72 27.75 6.61
N ILE A 666 -8.88 28.41 6.77
CA ILE A 666 -9.17 29.70 6.11
C ILE A 666 -8.20 30.78 6.59
N ILE A 667 -8.01 30.90 7.91
CA ILE A 667 -7.10 31.89 8.51
C ILE A 667 -5.66 31.67 8.05
N LYS A 668 -5.19 30.42 7.93
CA LYS A 668 -3.84 30.06 7.48
C LYS A 668 -3.59 30.44 6.04
N HIS A 669 -4.58 30.32 5.17
CA HIS A 669 -4.42 30.76 3.79
C HIS A 669 -4.49 32.29 3.66
N LEU A 670 -5.35 32.97 4.42
CA LEU A 670 -5.42 34.43 4.44
C LEU A 670 -4.18 35.08 5.07
N PHE A 671 -3.65 34.47 6.13
CA PHE A 671 -2.56 34.98 6.95
C PHE A 671 -1.52 33.86 7.17
N PRO A 672 -0.46 33.83 6.34
CA PRO A 672 0.55 32.78 6.41
C PRO A 672 1.26 32.71 7.78
N ASN A 673 1.42 33.83 8.47
CA ASN A 673 1.99 33.92 9.83
C ASN A 673 1.03 33.53 10.97
N SER A 674 -0.04 32.77 10.68
CA SER A 674 -0.98 32.31 11.70
C SER A 674 -0.55 31.01 12.36
N GLU A 675 -0.93 30.84 13.63
CA GLU A 675 -0.74 29.61 14.40
C GLU A 675 -2.04 29.16 15.05
N LYS A 676 -2.21 27.83 15.15
CA LYS A 676 -3.28 27.17 15.91
C LYS A 676 -2.72 26.65 17.23
N TRP A 677 -3.39 26.92 18.34
CA TRP A 677 -2.94 26.55 19.69
C TRP A 677 -3.86 25.54 20.41
N GLY A 678 -5.18 25.57 20.22
CA GLY A 678 -6.13 24.89 21.13
C GLY A 678 -5.85 23.40 21.42
N LYS A 679 -5.68 22.57 20.37
CA LYS A 679 -5.35 21.13 20.54
C LYS A 679 -3.92 20.87 21.00
N GLU A 680 -2.97 21.74 20.67
CA GLU A 680 -1.56 21.52 21.02
C GLU A 680 -1.28 21.79 22.50
N TYR A 681 -2.07 22.68 23.09
CA TYR A 681 -1.95 23.12 24.47
C TYR A 681 -3.17 22.76 25.32
N THR A 682 -3.83 21.63 25.03
CA THR A 682 -5.00 21.18 25.81
C THR A 682 -4.70 21.14 27.31
N GLY A 683 -5.50 21.86 28.10
CA GLY A 683 -5.29 22.03 29.55
C GLY A 683 -4.56 23.34 29.93
N HIS A 684 -4.04 24.10 28.97
CA HIS A 684 -3.50 25.43 29.17
C HIS A 684 -4.53 26.51 28.79
N PRO A 685 -4.52 27.67 29.48
CA PRO A 685 -5.44 28.76 29.23
C PRO A 685 -4.99 29.61 28.02
N VAL A 686 -5.09 29.09 26.81
CA VAL A 686 -4.75 29.80 25.55
C VAL A 686 -5.96 29.84 24.59
N PRO A 687 -6.08 30.85 23.71
CA PRO A 687 -7.11 30.89 22.68
C PRO A 687 -6.85 29.82 21.60
N GLU A 688 -7.78 29.64 20.66
CA GLU A 688 -7.67 28.63 19.60
C GLU A 688 -6.54 28.92 18.61
N GLY A 689 -6.21 30.20 18.40
CA GLY A 689 -5.04 30.59 17.63
C GLY A 689 -4.81 32.10 17.57
N ILE A 690 -3.77 32.47 16.83
CA ILE A 690 -3.28 33.85 16.63
C ILE A 690 -2.93 34.08 15.17
N PHE A 691 -3.08 35.31 14.69
CA PHE A 691 -2.50 35.77 13.43
C PHE A 691 -2.15 37.26 13.53
N ALA A 692 -1.29 37.74 12.65
CA ALA A 692 -0.87 39.14 12.64
C ALA A 692 -0.94 39.75 11.25
N ILE A 693 -1.27 41.04 11.20
CA ILE A 693 -1.38 41.80 9.96
C ILE A 693 -0.41 42.97 10.02
N GLN A 694 0.28 43.23 8.92
CA GLN A 694 1.17 44.37 8.76
C GLN A 694 0.91 45.02 7.41
N TYR A 695 0.81 46.35 7.39
CA TYR A 695 0.67 47.13 6.17
C TYR A 695 1.29 48.52 6.33
N LYS A 696 1.59 49.17 5.21
CA LYS A 696 2.05 50.56 5.17
C LYS A 696 0.90 51.51 4.85
N GLU A 697 0.74 52.52 5.68
CA GLU A 697 -0.17 53.62 5.43
C GLU A 697 0.61 54.84 4.95
N ASN A 698 0.28 55.31 3.74
CA ASN A 698 0.92 56.48 3.14
C ASN A 698 0.02 57.71 3.34
N SER A 699 0.53 58.70 4.06
CA SER A 699 -0.09 60.02 4.21
C SER A 699 0.85 61.09 3.65
N GLY A 700 0.62 61.47 2.40
CA GLY A 700 1.53 62.37 1.66
C GLY A 700 2.90 61.71 1.42
N SER A 701 3.98 62.34 1.89
CA SER A 701 5.36 61.82 1.79
C SER A 701 5.77 60.90 2.95
N VAL A 702 4.91 60.74 3.96
CA VAL A 702 5.19 59.93 5.15
C VAL A 702 4.52 58.56 5.00
N SER A 703 5.32 57.50 5.11
CA SER A 703 4.86 56.11 5.16
C SER A 703 5.02 55.59 6.58
N THR A 704 3.92 55.21 7.23
CA THR A 704 3.91 54.62 8.57
C THR A 704 3.54 53.16 8.49
N GLU A 705 4.33 52.30 9.12
CA GLU A 705 4.05 50.88 9.23
C GLU A 705 3.08 50.62 10.39
N ILE A 706 1.96 49.95 10.08
CA ILE A 706 0.92 49.59 11.04
C ILE A 706 0.95 48.08 11.24
N LYS A 707 0.96 47.65 12.50
CA LYS A 707 1.04 46.25 12.92
C LYS A 707 -0.06 45.90 13.90
N HIS A 708 -0.82 44.87 13.56
CA HIS A 708 -1.92 44.33 14.35
C HIS A 708 -1.69 42.86 14.69
N ALA A 709 -2.18 42.45 15.86
CA ALA A 709 -2.26 41.05 16.25
C ALA A 709 -3.69 40.72 16.65
N PHE A 710 -4.16 39.55 16.22
CA PHE A 710 -5.51 39.08 16.41
C PHE A 710 -5.46 37.69 17.02
N THR A 711 -6.38 37.41 17.92
CA THR A 711 -6.62 36.05 18.42
C THR A 711 -8.02 35.62 18.09
N TYR A 712 -8.26 34.32 18.02
CA TYR A 712 -9.60 33.81 17.74
C TYR A 712 -9.96 32.63 18.62
N ASP A 713 -11.26 32.42 18.78
CA ASP A 713 -11.86 31.31 19.52
C ASP A 713 -13.12 30.81 18.80
N CYS A 714 -13.27 29.49 18.67
CA CYS A 714 -14.38 28.87 17.93
C CYS A 714 -15.51 28.46 18.88
N LYS A 715 -16.76 28.64 18.45
CA LYS A 715 -17.98 28.35 19.23
C LYS A 715 -19.01 27.62 18.38
N PHE A 716 -19.09 26.30 18.56
CA PHE A 716 -20.05 25.45 17.86
C PHE A 716 -21.31 25.20 18.69
N THR A 717 -22.50 25.28 18.07
CA THR A 717 -23.77 24.99 18.75
C THR A 717 -24.73 24.15 17.91
N LEU A 718 -25.47 23.27 18.58
CA LEU A 718 -26.62 22.57 18.03
C LEU A 718 -27.96 23.23 18.43
N GLU A 719 -27.92 24.26 19.28
CA GLU A 719 -29.12 24.97 19.73
C GLU A 719 -29.64 25.93 18.66
N LYS A 720 -30.92 25.79 18.27
CA LYS A 720 -31.58 26.67 17.28
C LYS A 720 -31.49 28.16 17.61
N SER A 721 -31.46 28.50 18.89
CA SER A 721 -31.34 29.88 19.38
C SER A 721 -29.94 30.50 19.16
N GLY A 722 -28.92 29.70 18.84
CA GLY A 722 -27.53 30.13 18.81
C GLY A 722 -26.78 29.80 20.11
N TYR A 723 -25.45 29.93 20.06
CA TYR A 723 -24.53 29.58 21.14
C TYR A 723 -24.77 30.43 22.38
N LYS A 724 -24.72 29.80 23.54
CA LYS A 724 -24.94 30.45 24.83
C LYS A 724 -23.61 30.93 25.41
N LEU A 725 -23.28 32.21 25.22
CA LEU A 725 -22.09 32.83 25.81
C LEU A 725 -22.35 33.07 27.30
N GLY A 726 -21.75 32.21 28.14
CA GLY A 726 -21.89 32.23 29.59
C GLY A 726 -20.77 32.97 30.31
N SER A 727 -20.90 33.12 31.63
CA SER A 727 -19.90 33.78 32.48
C SER A 727 -18.53 33.11 32.47
N SER A 728 -18.47 31.79 32.22
CA SER A 728 -17.21 31.05 32.06
C SER A 728 -16.44 31.51 30.83
N GLU A 729 -17.09 31.64 29.68
CA GLU A 729 -16.47 32.11 28.44
C GLU A 729 -16.00 33.55 28.56
N ASN A 730 -16.82 34.43 29.16
CA ASN A 730 -16.43 35.82 29.42
C ASN A 730 -15.11 35.93 30.21
N ARG A 731 -14.99 35.15 31.30
CA ARG A 731 -13.77 35.12 32.12
C ARG A 731 -12.59 34.49 31.38
N LYS A 732 -12.84 33.43 30.61
CA LYS A 732 -11.83 32.71 29.81
C LYS A 732 -11.20 33.65 28.78
N SER A 733 -12.01 34.31 27.95
CA SER A 733 -11.52 35.24 26.93
C SER A 733 -10.82 36.47 27.53
N LEU A 734 -11.37 37.06 28.59
CA LEU A 734 -10.74 38.19 29.28
C LEU A 734 -9.36 37.80 29.85
N HIS A 735 -9.24 36.60 30.40
CA HIS A 735 -7.98 36.08 30.91
C HIS A 735 -6.92 35.97 29.80
N TYR A 736 -7.29 35.44 28.63
CA TYR A 736 -6.38 35.31 27.49
C TYR A 736 -5.89 36.67 27.00
N ILE A 737 -6.81 37.61 26.80
CA ILE A 737 -6.48 38.97 26.35
C ILE A 737 -5.49 39.63 27.32
N ASN A 738 -5.78 39.58 28.63
CA ASN A 738 -4.92 40.18 29.64
C ASN A 738 -3.54 39.50 29.74
N GLN A 739 -3.45 38.20 29.52
CA GLN A 739 -2.15 37.51 29.49
C GLN A 739 -1.34 37.92 28.26
N LEU A 740 -1.95 37.94 27.08
CA LEU A 740 -1.28 38.27 25.83
C LEU A 740 -0.83 39.73 25.78
N ASN A 741 -1.64 40.66 26.29
CA ASN A 741 -1.28 42.09 26.37
C ASN A 741 -0.08 42.36 27.28
N ARG A 742 0.27 41.43 28.19
CA ARG A 742 1.46 41.51 29.04
C ARG A 742 2.73 40.96 28.37
N LEU A 743 2.61 40.27 27.23
CA LEU A 743 3.76 39.70 26.54
C LEU A 743 4.57 40.81 25.85
N VAL A 744 5.88 40.80 26.05
CA VAL A 744 6.82 41.74 25.43
C VAL A 744 6.73 41.70 23.90
N ASN A 745 6.53 40.52 23.33
CA ASN A 745 6.39 40.34 21.90
C ASN A 745 5.19 41.12 21.34
N ILE A 746 4.04 41.09 22.02
CA ILE A 746 2.84 41.84 21.60
C ILE A 746 3.05 43.33 21.79
N SER A 747 3.54 43.76 22.95
CA SER A 747 3.70 45.18 23.26
C SER A 747 4.77 45.87 22.41
N THR A 748 5.73 45.10 21.86
CA THR A 748 6.77 45.61 20.96
C THR A 748 6.37 45.52 19.48
N TYR A 749 5.64 44.46 19.09
CA TYR A 749 5.24 44.26 17.69
C TYR A 749 4.05 45.14 17.29
N CYS A 750 2.99 45.19 18.10
CA CYS A 750 1.75 45.86 17.74
C CYS A 750 1.88 47.38 17.87
N THR A 751 1.34 48.14 16.92
CA THR A 751 1.30 49.61 16.97
C THR A 751 0.54 50.11 18.21
N SER A 752 -0.53 49.41 18.59
CA SER A 752 -1.31 49.67 19.82
C SER A 752 -0.62 49.18 21.10
N ARG A 753 0.49 48.46 20.99
CA ARG A 753 1.19 47.76 22.09
C ARG A 753 0.32 46.73 22.84
N GLU A 754 -0.68 46.19 22.16
CA GLU A 754 -1.62 45.19 22.68
C GLU A 754 -2.20 44.34 21.54
N VAL A 755 -2.85 43.22 21.89
CA VAL A 755 -3.70 42.47 20.98
C VAL A 755 -4.79 43.43 20.48
N THR A 756 -4.93 43.53 19.17
CA THR A 756 -5.85 44.47 18.53
C THR A 756 -7.29 44.03 18.70
N SER A 757 -7.57 42.73 18.47
CA SER A 757 -8.91 42.18 18.60
C SER A 757 -8.90 40.70 18.96
N HIS A 758 -9.98 40.27 19.63
CA HIS A 758 -10.26 38.87 19.96
C HIS A 758 -11.56 38.46 19.24
N ILE A 759 -11.46 37.51 18.33
CA ILE A 759 -12.48 37.16 17.35
C ILE A 759 -13.17 35.86 17.74
N PHE A 760 -14.48 35.90 17.93
CA PHE A 760 -15.30 34.72 18.12
C PHE A 760 -15.87 34.25 16.79
N ILE A 761 -15.59 33.00 16.43
CA ILE A 761 -16.05 32.38 15.19
C ILE A 761 -17.07 31.31 15.56
N GLY A 762 -18.29 31.37 15.01
CA GLY A 762 -19.31 30.40 15.37
C GLY A 762 -20.29 30.14 14.24
N ASN A 763 -20.98 28.99 14.26
CA ASN A 763 -22.04 28.74 13.29
C ASN A 763 -23.25 29.65 13.55
N LYS A 764 -23.57 29.95 14.82
CA LYS A 764 -24.65 30.87 15.17
C LYS A 764 -24.49 31.45 16.57
N PHE A 765 -24.51 32.78 16.69
CA PHE A 765 -24.51 33.47 17.98
C PHE A 765 -25.89 33.98 18.40
N ARG A 766 -26.10 34.12 19.70
CA ARG A 766 -27.20 34.92 20.26
C ARG A 766 -26.76 36.38 20.32
N GLU A 767 -27.22 37.22 19.40
CA GLU A 767 -26.71 38.60 19.23
C GLU A 767 -26.69 39.42 20.54
N ARG A 768 -27.76 39.36 21.33
CA ARG A 768 -27.82 40.05 22.64
C ARG A 768 -26.71 39.62 23.59
N GLN A 769 -26.35 38.34 23.59
CA GLN A 769 -25.26 37.82 24.43
C GLN A 769 -23.89 38.16 23.87
N ALA A 770 -23.72 38.17 22.54
CA ALA A 770 -22.49 38.63 21.91
C ALA A 770 -22.19 40.10 22.25
N ARG A 771 -23.21 40.96 22.18
CA ARG A 771 -23.10 42.37 22.59
C ARG A 771 -22.80 42.53 24.08
N ALA A 772 -23.51 41.79 24.94
CA ALA A 772 -23.27 41.83 26.39
C ALA A 772 -21.85 41.33 26.77
N MET A 773 -21.33 40.31 26.07
CA MET A 773 -19.96 39.85 26.27
C MET A 773 -18.94 40.89 25.78
N ALA A 774 -19.22 41.55 24.65
CA ALA A 774 -18.37 42.61 24.14
C ALA A 774 -18.29 43.81 25.11
N GLU A 775 -19.43 44.23 25.67
CA GLU A 775 -19.51 45.25 26.70
C GLU A 775 -18.71 44.84 27.95
N PHE A 776 -18.94 43.63 28.45
CA PHE A 776 -18.20 43.08 29.60
C PHE A 776 -16.68 43.11 29.39
N ILE A 777 -16.18 42.65 28.24
CA ILE A 777 -14.74 42.65 27.96
C ILE A 777 -14.19 44.08 27.88
N ARG A 778 -14.92 45.01 27.24
CA ARG A 778 -14.51 46.42 27.13
C ARG A 778 -14.45 47.12 28.50
N GLU A 779 -15.34 46.76 29.42
CA GLU A 779 -15.39 47.31 30.78
C GLU A 779 -14.30 46.72 31.70
N GLU A 780 -14.02 45.41 31.58
CA GLU A 780 -13.18 44.66 32.52
C GLU A 780 -11.73 44.46 32.06
N ILE A 781 -11.38 44.82 30.81
CA ILE A 781 -10.00 44.78 30.34
C ILE A 781 -9.10 45.71 31.19
N VAL A 782 -7.84 45.32 31.40
CA VAL A 782 -6.91 46.10 32.24
C VAL A 782 -6.81 47.55 31.75
N LYS A 783 -6.92 48.50 32.69
CA LYS A 783 -6.92 49.94 32.41
C LYS A 783 -5.75 50.35 31.50
N GLY A 784 -6.06 51.00 30.38
CA GLY A 784 -5.08 51.42 29.37
C GLY A 784 -5.01 50.49 28.15
N HIS A 785 -5.71 49.36 28.18
CA HIS A 785 -5.89 48.47 27.03
C HIS A 785 -7.26 48.66 26.37
N HIS A 786 -7.32 48.42 25.06
CA HIS A 786 -8.48 48.66 24.19
C HIS A 786 -8.74 47.53 23.19
N THR A 787 -8.25 46.31 23.45
CA THR A 787 -8.52 45.12 22.63
C THR A 787 -10.02 44.97 22.35
N LYS A 788 -10.40 44.90 21.07
CA LYS A 788 -11.81 44.81 20.66
C LYS A 788 -12.30 43.36 20.59
N PRO A 789 -13.41 42.99 21.26
CA PRO A 789 -14.07 41.71 21.01
C PRO A 789 -14.97 41.80 19.77
N VAL A 790 -14.81 40.87 18.83
CA VAL A 790 -15.56 40.84 17.56
C VAL A 790 -16.10 39.44 17.29
N PHE A 791 -17.25 39.33 16.63
CA PHE A 791 -17.94 38.07 16.34
C PHE A 791 -18.17 37.94 14.84
N ILE A 792 -17.95 36.76 14.28
CA ILE A 792 -18.21 36.45 12.88
C ILE A 792 -18.87 35.07 12.76
N ASN A 793 -19.97 34.98 12.00
CA ASN A 793 -20.57 33.67 11.76
C ASN A 793 -19.76 32.90 10.70
N SER A 794 -19.84 31.57 10.72
CA SER A 794 -19.10 30.71 9.80
C SER A 794 -19.38 31.02 8.33
N LYS A 795 -20.63 31.38 7.99
CA LYS A 795 -21.01 31.78 6.63
C LYS A 795 -20.35 33.09 6.20
N ASP A 796 -20.18 34.04 7.12
CA ASP A 796 -19.61 35.35 6.83
C ASP A 796 -18.08 35.25 6.73
N LEU A 797 -17.45 34.37 7.52
CA LEU A 797 -16.03 34.00 7.36
C LEU A 797 -15.78 33.29 6.03
N ALA A 798 -16.64 32.35 5.65
CA ALA A 798 -16.57 31.68 4.36
C ALA A 798 -16.71 32.70 3.21
N TYR A 799 -17.65 33.65 3.34
CA TYR A 799 -17.83 34.72 2.36
C TYR A 799 -16.61 35.63 2.24
N LEU A 800 -16.00 36.03 3.37
CA LEU A 800 -14.76 36.82 3.37
C LEU A 800 -13.65 36.11 2.57
N TYR A 801 -13.53 34.79 2.75
CA TYR A 801 -12.58 33.99 2.00
C TYR A 801 -12.92 33.90 0.52
N ASP A 802 -14.19 33.72 0.15
CA ASP A 802 -14.62 33.75 -1.26
C ASP A 802 -14.26 35.08 -1.92
N GLN A 803 -14.43 36.20 -1.21
CA GLN A 803 -14.02 37.52 -1.70
C GLN A 803 -12.50 37.65 -1.86
N PHE A 804 -11.71 37.08 -0.94
CA PHE A 804 -10.25 37.02 -1.08
C PHE A 804 -9.84 36.26 -2.35
N ILE A 805 -10.41 35.07 -2.59
CA ILE A 805 -10.09 34.28 -3.79
C ILE A 805 -10.53 34.99 -5.06
N ALA A 806 -11.75 35.52 -5.09
CA ALA A 806 -12.29 36.22 -6.26
C ALA A 806 -11.48 37.48 -6.64
N ASN A 807 -10.81 38.10 -5.66
CA ASN A 807 -10.05 39.33 -5.86
C ASN A 807 -8.52 39.13 -5.75
N LYS A 808 -8.02 37.89 -5.78
CA LYS A 808 -6.60 37.58 -5.53
C LYS A 808 -5.64 38.41 -6.41
N ASP A 809 -5.90 38.50 -7.71
CA ASP A 809 -5.09 39.28 -8.65
C ASP A 809 -5.07 40.78 -8.35
N LYS A 810 -6.15 41.31 -7.77
CA LYS A 810 -6.24 42.72 -7.34
C LYS A 810 -5.46 42.92 -6.04
N ILE A 811 -5.65 42.00 -5.08
CA ILE A 811 -4.98 42.01 -3.78
C ILE A 811 -3.47 41.95 -3.94
N ASP A 812 -2.96 41.13 -4.85
CA ASP A 812 -1.51 41.02 -5.11
C ASP A 812 -0.89 42.32 -5.66
N LYS A 813 -1.69 43.20 -6.26
CA LYS A 813 -1.25 44.51 -6.73
C LYS A 813 -1.35 45.59 -5.64
N THR A 814 -2.26 45.43 -4.67
CA THR A 814 -2.53 46.41 -3.61
C THR A 814 -2.61 45.78 -2.21
N PRO A 815 -1.57 45.05 -1.77
CA PRO A 815 -1.62 44.24 -0.54
C PRO A 815 -1.85 45.10 0.72
N ASP A 816 -1.21 46.27 0.82
CA ASP A 816 -1.36 47.17 1.96
C ASP A 816 -2.81 47.64 2.15
N ILE A 817 -3.53 47.87 1.05
CA ILE A 817 -4.94 48.29 1.09
C ILE A 817 -5.82 47.13 1.54
N PHE A 818 -5.61 45.93 0.99
CA PHE A 818 -6.32 44.74 1.45
C PHE A 818 -6.14 44.52 2.95
N TYR A 819 -4.90 44.49 3.43
CA TYR A 819 -4.60 44.26 4.84
C TYR A 819 -5.15 45.36 5.76
N LYS A 820 -5.16 46.62 5.30
CA LYS A 820 -5.85 47.71 6.00
C LYS A 820 -7.36 47.45 6.14
N GLN A 821 -8.03 47.03 5.06
CA GLN A 821 -9.47 46.75 5.09
C GLN A 821 -9.81 45.53 5.92
N ILE A 822 -8.98 44.48 5.87
CA ILE A 822 -9.12 43.31 6.76
C ILE A 822 -8.96 43.72 8.23
N ALA A 823 -7.98 44.57 8.55
CA ALA A 823 -7.81 45.07 9.90
C ALA A 823 -9.05 45.87 10.36
N ALA A 824 -9.66 46.67 9.48
CA ALA A 824 -10.92 47.36 9.76
C ALA A 824 -12.07 46.38 10.02
N ILE A 825 -12.22 45.33 9.19
CA ILE A 825 -13.22 44.28 9.37
C ILE A 825 -13.12 43.67 10.77
N PHE A 826 -11.92 43.27 11.20
CA PHE A 826 -11.69 42.63 12.50
C PHE A 826 -11.59 43.60 13.68
N THR A 827 -11.79 44.90 13.48
CA THR A 827 -11.79 45.92 14.53
C THR A 827 -13.05 46.79 14.53
N THR A 828 -14.14 46.30 13.91
CA THR A 828 -15.43 46.98 13.87
C THR A 828 -16.00 47.29 15.25
N ASP A 829 -16.71 48.43 15.34
CA ASP A 829 -17.44 48.83 16.55
C ASP A 829 -18.80 48.14 16.66
N ASP A 830 -19.35 47.64 15.55
CA ASP A 830 -20.67 46.98 15.48
C ASP A 830 -20.72 45.63 16.19
N VAL A 831 -19.57 45.14 16.68
CA VAL A 831 -19.33 43.87 17.37
C VAL A 831 -19.49 42.63 16.49
N ILE A 832 -20.49 42.61 15.60
CA ILE A 832 -20.79 41.46 14.73
C ILE A 832 -20.44 41.83 13.29
N ILE A 833 -19.53 41.07 12.67
CA ILE A 833 -19.18 41.17 11.26
C ILE A 833 -20.28 40.50 10.44
N THR A 834 -20.82 41.23 9.47
CA THR A 834 -21.79 40.71 8.50
C THR A 834 -21.23 40.78 7.09
N LYS A 835 -21.84 40.01 6.19
CA LYS A 835 -21.60 40.10 4.74
C LYS A 835 -21.60 41.54 4.22
N GLU A 836 -22.61 42.34 4.57
CA GLU A 836 -22.77 43.71 4.07
C GLU A 836 -21.59 44.60 4.49
N TYR A 837 -21.09 44.41 5.71
CA TYR A 837 -19.93 45.13 6.19
C TYR A 837 -18.64 44.69 5.49
N ILE A 838 -18.49 43.39 5.20
CA ILE A 838 -17.38 42.87 4.38
C ILE A 838 -17.40 43.52 2.99
N ASP A 839 -18.55 43.55 2.32
CA ASP A 839 -18.70 44.17 0.99
C ASP A 839 -18.33 45.67 1.02
N GLU A 840 -18.74 46.39 2.05
CA GLU A 840 -18.40 47.81 2.22
C GLU A 840 -16.88 48.04 2.34
N GLN A 841 -16.19 47.27 3.18
CA GLN A 841 -14.75 47.43 3.39
C GLN A 841 -13.94 47.02 2.14
N LEU A 842 -14.38 45.99 1.41
CA LEU A 842 -13.66 45.50 0.24
C LEU A 842 -13.92 46.32 -1.04
N GLU A 843 -14.94 47.20 -1.09
CA GLU A 843 -15.18 48.10 -2.23
C GLU A 843 -13.95 48.98 -2.54
N ASP A 844 -13.20 49.38 -1.51
CA ASP A 844 -12.01 50.21 -1.66
C ASP A 844 -10.84 49.47 -2.34
N ILE A 845 -10.80 48.14 -2.28
CA ILE A 845 -9.81 47.33 -3.01
C ILE A 845 -10.10 47.39 -4.51
N GLU A 846 -11.37 47.35 -4.90
CA GLU A 846 -11.76 47.49 -6.31
C GLU A 846 -11.34 48.86 -6.85
N ILE A 847 -11.63 49.93 -6.09
CA ILE A 847 -11.28 51.31 -6.46
C ILE A 847 -9.75 51.49 -6.51
N ALA A 848 -9.01 50.89 -5.58
CA ALA A 848 -7.56 50.98 -5.55
C ALA A 848 -6.90 50.16 -6.68
N ALA A 849 -7.41 48.98 -6.99
CA ALA A 849 -6.93 48.21 -8.15
C ALA A 849 -7.25 48.93 -9.47
N GLU A 850 -8.36 49.68 -9.52
CA GLU A 850 -8.70 50.59 -10.61
C GLU A 850 -7.78 51.82 -10.70
N SER A 851 -6.99 52.17 -9.67
CA SER A 851 -6.07 53.33 -9.72
C SER A 851 -4.87 53.15 -10.67
N TYR A 852 -4.72 51.95 -11.24
CA TYR A 852 -3.93 51.67 -12.44
C TYR A 852 -4.66 51.99 -13.76
N SER A 853 -5.84 52.60 -13.68
CA SER A 853 -6.68 53.09 -14.78
C SER A 853 -7.27 54.47 -14.44
N ILE A 854 -7.92 55.13 -15.40
CA ILE A 854 -8.39 56.53 -15.29
C ILE A 854 -9.35 56.70 -14.10
N LEU A 855 -9.09 57.70 -13.25
CA LEU A 855 -9.88 58.01 -12.05
C LEU A 855 -11.37 58.25 -12.37
N ASN A 856 -12.26 57.43 -11.80
CA ASN A 856 -13.71 57.58 -11.98
C ASN A 856 -14.30 58.64 -11.04
N THR A 857 -14.29 59.90 -11.48
CA THR A 857 -14.75 61.08 -10.72
C THR A 857 -16.24 61.04 -10.36
N THR A 858 -17.06 60.31 -11.11
CA THR A 858 -18.50 60.17 -10.85
C THR A 858 -18.76 59.31 -9.60
N LYS A 859 -18.00 58.21 -9.42
CA LYS A 859 -18.12 57.33 -8.24
C LYS A 859 -17.66 58.06 -6.97
N LEU A 860 -16.58 58.83 -7.05
CA LEU A 860 -16.06 59.70 -5.98
C LEU A 860 -17.11 60.71 -5.47
N THR A 861 -17.78 61.39 -6.41
CA THR A 861 -18.82 62.37 -6.09
C THR A 861 -20.00 61.72 -5.35
N LYS A 862 -20.43 60.51 -5.76
CA LYS A 862 -21.49 59.75 -5.09
C LYS A 862 -21.10 59.33 -3.66
N LYS A 863 -19.86 58.88 -3.43
CA LYS A 863 -19.36 58.52 -2.09
C LYS A 863 -19.33 59.73 -1.13
N LEU A 864 -18.89 60.90 -1.61
CA LEU A 864 -18.88 62.15 -0.83
C LEU A 864 -20.28 62.58 -0.36
N ILE A 865 -21.29 62.35 -1.20
CA ILE A 865 -22.69 62.67 -0.86
C ILE A 865 -23.26 61.65 0.14
N ARG A 866 -22.88 60.37 0.05
CA ARG A 866 -23.34 59.31 0.97
C ARG A 866 -22.79 59.47 2.39
N LYS A 867 -21.53 59.88 2.59
CA LYS A 867 -20.92 60.10 3.92
C LYS A 867 -21.50 61.28 4.73
N LYS A 868 -22.39 62.09 4.14
CA LYS A 868 -23.05 63.23 4.80
C LYS A 868 -24.45 62.93 5.34
N LYS A 869 -24.89 61.67 5.29
CA LYS A 869 -26.07 61.16 6.01
C LYS A 869 -25.61 60.16 7.06
#